data_AF-A0AAN6IBE8-F1
#
_entry.id   AF-A0AAN6IBE8-F1
#
_cell.length_a   1.000
_cell.length_b   1.000
_cell.length_c   1.000
_cell.angle_alpha   90.00
_cell.angle_beta   90.00
_cell.angle_gamma   90.00
#
_symmetry.space_group_name_H-M   'P 1'
#
loop_
_entity.id
_entity.type
_entity.pdbx_description
1 polymer ?
#
loop_
_entity_poly.entity_id
_entity_poly.type
_entity_poly.pdbx_seq_one_letter_code
_entity_poly.pdbx_strand_id
1 'polypeptide(L)'
;MPPKQNKTPGAGSKRKRGSRSSPFTPSSSANTPNNAQGRPSNVSRATRENRIDNFRQRLYPQVTTRRVIEVLLETNNDDAEAAYQQYMAARRQILANLGHPQTAQANASDNEDEEGGGEQGEDGETTAGQVQALPDTIELLTETDIPWNANTEQERRNVAYTLREHVRDSTLFTDTLTRTEAILWNHLQEYDIATAQETFQSVNHVRRQLARIFDKMRTPLQRDVVHMKTRGTGGKKAQADANEEEEETEEERAAAEELKRVSMSQDERLAEFINITGRPDWYSLLLVLQAHNWNLVRAVEQWYRDGVPPYTDRPKRYPGQKGGIQKEEYGMRLDYMTGQTMTKPSPEDCIPSNLEADEDDQWRDEDDFFDPEEEGDSELEETPPPPPTSESKNNDDRKKPGFTINRLTKLPYKGMPNPRRFVFEYIQNGKYVSNIFEPEKFYFPERGEDENRSPKTKRRSSKPRDKPVLFDWNNGKHITFLTNWYRQNLQRTVGTLRRAAHQTWSEAERQWLHDRMTELFQKHKAKNPNKSDDEILEHMHVDTATKNAWEKAYNEEFVGTKQSGGIRKPRNAAALMTMRSRDARICEDFLVKPDDTYFTRRKHNRVNEHMSHHEVGPDPYGQYDFTDFADLDLEGYMRTSTLIEQVDYELYFTVDLNERTFWFWGRVLAAITELYMTRMTVQDQAVAMELLNWVGLPEIDVMTMSEDEVLEAIRDIRDAAPLEIERNDVEMEDEDAGSDSNEGTPRDVPDGASPSHGDADEPPAKRQRLE
;
A
#
# COMPACT_ATOMS: atom_id res chain seq x y z
N MET A 1 -11.61 -58.24 -31.08
CA MET A 1 -10.48 -58.53 -30.17
C MET A 1 -10.84 -58.06 -28.76
N PRO A 2 -10.40 -58.77 -27.71
CA PRO A 2 -10.94 -58.69 -26.35
C PRO A 2 -10.27 -57.62 -25.47
N PRO A 3 -10.76 -57.39 -24.24
CA PRO A 3 -10.38 -56.28 -23.37
C PRO A 3 -9.14 -56.58 -22.52
N LYS A 4 -8.38 -55.55 -22.13
CA LYS A 4 -7.32 -55.67 -21.13
C LYS A 4 -7.83 -55.27 -19.75
N GLN A 5 -7.93 -56.28 -18.90
CA GLN A 5 -7.91 -56.19 -17.45
C GLN A 5 -6.55 -55.66 -16.98
N ASN A 6 -6.53 -54.89 -15.89
CA ASN A 6 -5.48 -55.04 -14.88
C ASN A 6 -6.04 -54.73 -13.49
N LYS A 7 -5.98 -55.76 -12.64
CA LYS A 7 -6.18 -55.73 -11.19
C LYS A 7 -4.83 -55.40 -10.53
N THR A 8 -4.83 -54.56 -9.49
CA THR A 8 -4.28 -54.95 -8.18
C THR A 8 -4.76 -53.97 -7.08
N PRO A 9 -5.15 -54.45 -5.89
CA PRO A 9 -5.66 -53.61 -4.80
C PRO A 9 -4.57 -53.30 -3.77
N GLY A 10 -4.41 -52.01 -3.44
CA GLY A 10 -3.59 -51.56 -2.31
C GLY A 10 -4.43 -51.49 -1.03
N ALA A 11 -4.26 -52.48 -0.15
CA ALA A 11 -4.86 -52.51 1.19
C ALA A 11 -4.16 -51.50 2.11
N GLY A 12 -4.76 -50.32 2.30
CA GLY A 12 -4.37 -49.32 3.30
C GLY A 12 -5.06 -49.56 4.64
N SER A 13 -4.37 -50.23 5.56
CA SER A 13 -4.79 -50.48 6.95
C SER A 13 -4.93 -49.17 7.74
N LYS A 14 -6.17 -48.74 8.00
CA LYS A 14 -6.48 -47.64 8.93
C LYS A 14 -6.38 -48.15 10.37
N ARG A 15 -5.26 -47.85 11.04
CA ARG A 15 -5.09 -48.03 12.49
C ARG A 15 -6.08 -47.15 13.25
N LYS A 16 -7.08 -47.79 13.86
CA LYS A 16 -7.94 -47.26 14.93
C LYS A 16 -7.07 -46.83 16.12
N ARG A 17 -6.94 -45.52 16.38
CA ARG A 17 -6.48 -45.01 17.68
C ARG A 17 -7.64 -45.14 18.67
N GLY A 18 -7.58 -46.16 19.52
CA GLY A 18 -8.48 -46.30 20.67
C GLY A 18 -8.06 -45.33 21.78
N SER A 19 -8.92 -44.37 22.10
CA SER A 19 -8.83 -43.58 23.32
C SER A 19 -9.22 -44.45 24.52
N ARG A 20 -8.23 -44.95 25.25
CA ARG A 20 -8.45 -45.50 26.59
C ARG A 20 -8.36 -44.36 27.60
N SER A 21 -9.51 -44.00 28.15
CA SER A 21 -9.65 -43.27 29.42
C SER A 21 -9.03 -44.11 30.55
N SER A 22 -8.05 -43.56 31.26
CA SER A 22 -7.62 -44.05 32.58
C SER A 22 -8.06 -43.09 33.67
N PRO A 23 -8.40 -43.61 34.87
CA PRO A 23 -9.06 -42.86 35.92
C PRO A 23 -8.08 -42.05 36.76
N PHE A 24 -8.58 -40.88 37.19
CA PHE A 24 -7.97 -39.97 38.15
C PHE A 24 -7.71 -40.66 39.51
N THR A 25 -6.50 -40.50 40.02
CA THR A 25 -6.21 -40.49 41.45
C THR A 25 -5.58 -39.15 41.81
N PRO A 26 -6.00 -38.48 42.90
CA PRO A 26 -5.36 -37.25 43.34
C PRO A 26 -4.24 -37.59 44.33
N SER A 27 -2.98 -37.31 43.97
CA SER A 27 -1.90 -37.23 44.95
C SER A 27 -1.50 -35.78 45.16
N SER A 28 -1.61 -35.35 46.41
CA SER A 28 -1.00 -34.15 46.96
C SER A 28 0.51 -34.23 46.82
N SER A 29 1.14 -33.22 46.22
CA SER A 29 2.59 -33.09 46.18
C SER A 29 2.97 -31.68 46.62
N ALA A 30 3.75 -31.64 47.69
CA ALA A 30 4.39 -30.47 48.26
C ALA A 30 5.28 -29.73 47.24
N ASN A 31 5.38 -28.42 47.45
CA ASN A 31 6.32 -27.52 46.81
C ASN A 31 7.77 -27.92 47.16
N THR A 32 8.51 -28.38 46.15
CA THR A 32 9.97 -28.36 46.17
C THR A 32 10.43 -27.74 44.86
N PRO A 33 11.27 -26.67 44.86
CA PRO A 33 11.79 -26.08 43.64
C PRO A 33 12.84 -27.04 43.06
N ASN A 34 12.42 -27.85 42.09
CA ASN A 34 13.33 -28.68 41.32
C ASN A 34 14.09 -27.78 40.34
N ASN A 35 15.34 -27.51 40.71
CA ASN A 35 16.37 -26.99 39.83
C ASN A 35 16.75 -28.09 38.81
N ALA A 36 15.85 -28.36 37.87
CA ALA A 36 16.07 -29.30 36.78
C ALA A 36 16.90 -28.59 35.71
N GLN A 37 18.20 -28.87 35.70
CA GLN A 37 19.11 -28.46 34.64
C GLN A 37 18.57 -28.89 33.27
N GLY A 38 18.08 -27.90 32.52
CA GLY A 38 18.46 -27.65 31.13
C GLY A 38 18.07 -28.71 30.10
N ARG A 39 16.78 -29.03 29.95
CA ARG A 39 16.30 -29.42 28.62
C ARG A 39 16.01 -28.13 27.84
N PRO A 40 16.66 -27.89 26.69
CA PRO A 40 16.32 -26.74 25.86
C PRO A 40 14.80 -26.79 25.61
N SER A 41 14.16 -25.64 25.80
CA SER A 41 12.73 -25.49 25.57
C SER A 41 12.41 -26.06 24.18
N ASN A 42 11.45 -26.98 24.08
CA ASN A 42 11.02 -27.55 22.78
C ASN A 42 10.18 -26.51 22.02
N VAL A 43 10.73 -25.31 21.82
CA VAL A 43 10.13 -24.23 21.07
C VAL A 43 10.21 -24.60 19.61
N SER A 44 9.06 -24.54 18.92
CA SER A 44 9.05 -24.82 17.48
C SER A 44 9.96 -23.85 16.73
N ARG A 45 10.63 -24.30 15.67
CA ARG A 45 11.48 -23.44 14.82
C ARG A 45 10.76 -22.15 14.41
N ALA A 46 9.49 -22.23 14.00
CA ALA A 46 8.70 -21.06 13.62
C ALA A 46 8.48 -20.07 14.78
N THR A 47 8.28 -20.56 16.01
CA THR A 47 8.18 -19.72 17.21
C THR A 47 9.51 -19.06 17.54
N ARG A 48 10.63 -19.78 17.41
CA ARG A 48 11.99 -19.23 17.59
C ARG A 48 12.27 -18.11 16.58
N GLU A 49 12.01 -18.32 15.29
CA GLU A 49 12.14 -17.28 14.26
C GLU A 49 11.29 -16.04 14.55
N ASN A 50 10.06 -16.22 15.04
CA ASN A 50 9.23 -15.09 15.43
C ASN A 50 9.85 -14.30 16.61
N ARG A 51 10.54 -14.99 17.53
CA ARG A 51 11.18 -14.36 18.70
C ARG A 51 12.41 -13.59 18.29
N ILE A 52 13.23 -14.16 17.41
CA ILE A 52 14.38 -13.49 16.80
C ILE A 52 13.92 -12.20 16.11
N ASP A 53 12.91 -12.27 15.24
CA ASP A 53 12.43 -11.07 14.52
C ASP A 53 11.80 -10.04 15.46
N ASN A 54 11.09 -10.49 16.50
CA ASN A 54 10.50 -9.58 17.48
C ASN A 54 11.59 -8.84 18.27
N PHE A 55 12.65 -9.55 18.67
CA PHE A 55 13.78 -8.97 19.38
C PHE A 55 14.59 -8.03 18.45
N ARG A 56 14.86 -8.43 17.20
CA ARG A 56 15.50 -7.56 16.21
C ARG A 56 14.71 -6.26 15.97
N GLN A 57 13.39 -6.37 15.82
CA GLN A 57 12.52 -5.18 15.70
C GLN A 57 12.64 -4.26 16.92
N ARG A 58 12.81 -4.83 18.11
CA ARG A 58 12.99 -4.06 19.34
C ARG A 58 14.35 -3.37 19.40
N LEU A 59 15.39 -3.98 18.84
CA LEU A 59 16.74 -3.42 18.80
C LEU A 59 16.88 -2.23 17.85
N TYR A 60 16.05 -2.07 16.81
CA TYR A 60 16.20 -0.95 15.87
C TYR A 60 16.33 0.45 16.57
N PRO A 61 17.15 1.38 16.09
CA PRO A 61 18.01 1.29 14.93
C PRO A 61 19.37 0.61 15.18
N GLN A 62 19.58 -0.04 16.33
CA GLN A 62 20.83 -0.72 16.67
C GLN A 62 21.20 -1.83 15.68
N VAL A 63 22.51 -2.07 15.53
CA VAL A 63 23.07 -3.17 14.74
C VAL A 63 23.21 -4.40 15.65
N THR A 64 22.97 -5.58 15.11
CA THR A 64 23.10 -6.84 15.85
C THR A 64 23.51 -7.96 14.91
N THR A 65 23.82 -9.14 15.44
CA THR A 65 23.87 -10.38 14.64
C THR A 65 22.76 -11.33 15.08
N ARG A 66 22.31 -12.17 14.15
CA ARG A 66 21.37 -13.26 14.45
C ARG A 66 21.89 -14.16 15.58
N ARG A 67 23.19 -14.49 15.56
CA ARG A 67 23.84 -15.33 16.56
C ARG A 67 23.74 -14.75 17.97
N VAL A 68 24.00 -13.44 18.12
CA VAL A 68 23.86 -12.73 19.40
C VAL A 68 22.43 -12.82 19.91
N ILE A 69 21.45 -12.55 19.04
CA ILE A 69 20.02 -12.63 19.39
C ILE A 69 19.65 -14.04 19.87
N GLU A 70 20.09 -15.06 19.16
CA GLU A 70 19.79 -16.46 19.50
C GLU A 70 20.38 -16.86 20.85
N VAL A 71 21.65 -16.56 21.10
CA VAL A 71 22.31 -16.89 22.39
C VAL A 71 21.68 -16.12 23.54
N LEU A 72 21.33 -14.83 23.34
CA LEU A 72 20.66 -14.03 24.36
C LEU A 72 19.25 -14.56 24.67
N LEU A 73 18.49 -14.98 23.66
CA LEU A 73 17.21 -15.63 23.88
C LEU A 73 17.39 -16.96 24.62
N GLU A 74 18.34 -17.80 24.22
CA GLU A 74 18.59 -19.10 24.87
C GLU A 74 18.99 -18.93 26.35
N THR A 75 19.90 -17.99 26.65
CA THR A 75 20.36 -17.70 28.02
C THR A 75 19.25 -17.12 28.91
N ASN A 76 18.27 -16.43 28.33
CA ASN A 76 17.13 -15.85 29.04
C ASN A 76 15.86 -16.72 28.98
N ASN A 77 15.98 -18.03 28.74
CA ASN A 77 14.82 -18.95 28.63
C ASN A 77 13.76 -18.47 27.62
N ASP A 78 14.22 -17.89 26.52
CA ASP A 78 13.47 -17.23 25.46
C ASP A 78 12.61 -16.02 25.89
N ASP A 79 12.92 -15.39 27.02
CA ASP A 79 12.32 -14.12 27.42
C ASP A 79 12.98 -12.96 26.65
N ALA A 80 12.26 -12.43 25.65
CA ALA A 80 12.74 -11.34 24.81
C ALA A 80 12.94 -10.02 25.58
N GLU A 81 12.21 -9.79 26.69
CA GLU A 81 12.41 -8.60 27.52
C GLU A 81 13.72 -8.69 28.27
N ALA A 82 13.93 -9.79 28.99
CA ALA A 82 15.16 -10.01 29.74
C ALA A 82 16.39 -10.00 28.82
N ALA A 83 16.30 -10.65 27.67
CA ALA A 83 17.35 -10.63 26.64
C ALA A 83 17.65 -9.22 26.12
N TYR A 84 16.62 -8.38 25.91
CA TYR A 84 16.80 -7.00 25.51
C TYR A 84 17.48 -6.16 26.60
N GLN A 85 17.05 -6.29 27.85
CA GLN A 85 17.66 -5.55 28.97
C GLN A 85 19.13 -5.95 29.16
N GLN A 86 19.44 -7.24 29.03
CA GLN A 86 20.80 -7.76 29.09
C GLN A 86 21.66 -7.27 27.93
N TYR A 87 21.13 -7.25 26.70
CA TYR A 87 21.82 -6.65 25.54
C TYR A 87 22.14 -5.17 25.79
N MET A 88 21.15 -4.39 26.22
CA MET A 88 21.32 -2.95 26.47
C MET A 88 22.28 -2.67 27.63
N ALA A 89 22.32 -3.52 28.66
CA ALA A 89 23.32 -3.45 29.72
C ALA A 89 24.74 -3.72 29.19
N ALA A 90 24.91 -4.81 28.42
CA ALA A 90 26.20 -5.20 27.87
C ALA A 90 26.72 -4.15 26.87
N ARG A 91 25.86 -3.64 25.98
CA ARG A 91 26.20 -2.56 25.04
C ARG A 91 26.67 -1.30 25.79
N ARG A 92 25.96 -0.87 26.85
CA ARG A 92 26.38 0.29 27.66
C ARG A 92 27.75 0.09 28.28
N GLN A 93 28.05 -1.13 28.76
CA GLN A 93 29.36 -1.43 29.33
C GLN A 93 30.47 -1.45 28.27
N ILE A 94 30.22 -2.00 27.09
CA ILE A 94 31.17 -1.98 25.97
C ILE A 94 31.49 -0.53 25.57
N LEU A 95 30.46 0.31 25.42
CA LEU A 95 30.67 1.72 25.10
C LEU A 95 31.46 2.47 26.18
N ALA A 96 31.19 2.19 27.45
CA ALA A 96 31.96 2.77 28.56
C ALA A 96 33.43 2.32 28.53
N ASN A 97 33.71 1.06 28.19
CA ASN A 97 35.07 0.54 28.05
C ASN A 97 35.82 1.16 26.86
N LEU A 98 35.11 1.54 25.80
CA LEU A 98 35.66 2.25 24.64
C LEU A 98 35.89 3.75 24.92
N GLY A 99 35.60 4.22 26.14
CA GLY A 99 35.76 5.63 26.51
C GLY A 99 34.72 6.55 25.88
N HIS A 100 33.66 6.01 25.29
CA HIS A 100 32.52 6.85 24.91
C HIS A 100 31.91 7.38 26.20
N PRO A 101 31.66 8.71 26.30
CA PRO A 101 30.92 9.23 27.43
C PRO A 101 29.63 8.44 27.49
N GLN A 102 29.27 7.95 28.68
CA GLN A 102 27.89 7.57 28.92
C GLN A 102 27.12 8.85 28.67
N THR A 103 26.56 9.00 27.47
CA THR A 103 25.50 9.96 27.24
C THR A 103 24.52 9.61 28.33
N ALA A 104 24.49 10.45 29.37
CA ALA A 104 23.54 10.33 30.43
C ALA A 104 22.21 10.38 29.68
N GLN A 105 21.63 9.20 29.41
CA GLN A 105 20.31 9.13 28.83
C GLN A 105 19.50 9.96 29.79
N ALA A 106 19.06 11.14 29.34
CA ALA A 106 18.46 12.20 30.14
C ALA A 106 17.08 11.83 30.69
N ASN A 107 16.90 10.54 30.99
CA ASN A 107 15.74 9.92 31.62
C ASN A 107 15.87 9.88 33.15
N ALA A 108 16.96 10.42 33.72
CA ALA A 108 16.91 10.92 35.08
C ALA A 108 16.18 12.25 35.03
N SER A 109 14.85 12.18 35.06
CA SER A 109 14.01 13.33 35.34
C SER A 109 14.55 13.95 36.63
N ASP A 110 15.09 15.15 36.49
CA ASP A 110 15.60 16.03 37.53
C ASP A 110 14.42 16.45 38.43
N ASN A 111 13.84 15.49 39.15
CA ASN A 111 12.88 15.69 40.25
C ASN A 111 13.66 16.00 41.53
N GLU A 112 14.60 16.93 41.44
CA GLU A 112 15.08 17.68 42.60
C GLU A 112 14.03 18.75 42.88
N ASP A 113 12.95 18.41 43.60
CA ASP A 113 12.14 19.35 44.39
C ASP A 113 10.90 18.62 44.94
N GLU A 114 11.05 17.94 46.09
CA GLU A 114 10.04 17.98 47.17
C GLU A 114 10.60 17.30 48.43
N GLU A 115 11.22 18.10 49.30
CA GLU A 115 11.39 17.77 50.72
C GLU A 115 10.02 17.68 51.39
N GLY A 116 9.34 16.53 51.25
CA GLY A 116 8.04 16.25 51.86
C GLY A 116 8.10 14.96 52.67
N GLY A 117 8.47 15.05 53.95
CA GLY A 117 8.49 13.91 54.87
C GLY A 117 7.13 13.22 54.98
N GLY A 118 7.07 11.95 54.55
CA GLY A 118 5.91 11.08 54.69
C GLY A 118 6.35 9.61 54.83
N GLU A 119 5.95 9.01 55.95
CA GLU A 119 6.31 7.66 56.40
C GLU A 119 5.89 6.53 55.45
N GLN A 120 6.83 5.59 55.24
CA GLN A 120 6.65 4.14 55.13
C GLN A 120 5.37 3.61 54.46
N GLY A 121 5.42 3.45 53.13
CA GLY A 121 4.64 2.47 52.38
C GLY A 121 5.58 1.42 51.78
N GLU A 122 5.62 0.23 52.39
CA GLU A 122 6.49 -0.90 52.04
C GLU A 122 5.89 -1.73 50.90
N ASP A 123 5.57 -1.10 49.76
CA ASP A 123 4.99 -1.80 48.61
C ASP A 123 6.08 -1.95 47.53
N GLY A 124 6.51 -3.19 47.32
CA GLY A 124 7.64 -3.60 46.48
C GLY A 124 7.50 -3.27 44.99
N GLU A 125 7.71 -2.01 44.65
CA GLU A 125 8.08 -1.60 43.31
C GLU A 125 9.49 -2.13 43.06
N THR A 126 9.57 -3.19 42.24
CA THR A 126 10.82 -3.67 41.67
C THR A 126 11.38 -2.54 40.83
N THR A 127 12.12 -1.64 41.49
CA THR A 127 13.10 -0.76 40.87
C THR A 127 13.79 -1.65 39.85
N ALA A 128 13.80 -1.25 38.58
CA ALA A 128 14.50 -1.94 37.51
C ALA A 128 15.99 -1.94 37.90
N GLY A 129 16.33 -2.88 38.79
CA GLY A 129 17.62 -2.98 39.44
C GLY A 129 18.59 -3.14 38.29
N GLN A 130 19.59 -2.26 38.27
CA GLN A 130 20.61 -2.21 37.23
C GLN A 130 20.97 -3.64 36.82
N VAL A 131 20.39 -4.11 35.71
CA VAL A 131 20.68 -5.44 35.20
C VAL A 131 22.14 -5.36 34.82
N GLN A 132 23.00 -5.97 35.63
CA GLN A 132 24.42 -6.00 35.35
C GLN A 132 24.61 -6.85 34.10
N ALA A 133 25.45 -6.38 33.19
CA ALA A 133 25.78 -7.17 32.01
C ALA A 133 26.50 -8.44 32.46
N LEU A 134 26.02 -9.60 32.02
CA LEU A 134 26.74 -10.86 32.26
C LEU A 134 28.06 -10.84 31.47
N PRO A 135 29.20 -11.21 32.07
CA PRO A 135 30.50 -11.25 31.40
C PRO A 135 30.46 -12.00 30.06
N ASP A 136 29.81 -13.17 30.03
CA ASP A 136 29.64 -13.99 28.83
C ASP A 136 28.92 -13.26 27.69
N THR A 137 28.02 -12.31 28.01
CA THR A 137 27.34 -11.49 27.00
C THR A 137 28.25 -10.41 26.45
N ILE A 138 29.07 -9.80 27.31
CA ILE A 138 30.06 -8.83 26.87
C ILE A 138 31.04 -9.53 25.94
N GLU A 139 31.57 -10.69 26.34
CA GLU A 139 32.46 -11.52 25.53
C GLU A 139 31.82 -11.83 24.17
N LEU A 140 30.58 -12.37 24.17
CA LEU A 140 29.83 -12.65 22.95
C LEU A 140 29.67 -11.43 22.03
N LEU A 141 29.36 -10.25 22.58
CA LEU A 141 29.21 -9.02 21.80
C LEU A 141 30.56 -8.49 21.31
N THR A 142 31.64 -8.66 22.07
CA THR A 142 33.00 -8.27 21.65
C THR A 142 33.61 -9.24 20.64
N GLU A 143 33.16 -10.50 20.61
CA GLU A 143 33.52 -11.49 19.57
C GLU A 143 32.85 -11.18 18.22
N THR A 144 31.80 -10.35 18.20
CA THR A 144 31.21 -9.93 16.92
C THR A 144 32.05 -8.86 16.23
N ASP A 145 32.06 -8.89 14.91
CA ASP A 145 32.67 -7.85 14.07
C ASP A 145 31.86 -6.53 14.07
N ILE A 146 31.08 -6.24 15.13
CA ILE A 146 30.30 -5.01 15.25
C ILE A 146 31.20 -3.90 15.81
N PRO A 147 31.49 -2.85 15.02
CA PRO A 147 32.20 -1.66 15.49
C PRO A 147 31.27 -0.76 16.32
N TRP A 148 31.11 -1.11 17.60
CA TRP A 148 30.25 -0.42 18.56
C TRP A 148 30.50 1.09 18.61
N ASN A 149 29.44 1.89 18.54
CA ASN A 149 29.50 3.34 18.65
C ASN A 149 28.32 3.88 19.47
N ALA A 150 28.51 4.97 20.22
CA ALA A 150 27.42 5.60 20.96
C ALA A 150 26.33 6.15 20.01
N ASN A 151 26.75 6.66 18.85
CA ASN A 151 25.86 7.07 17.79
C ASN A 151 25.52 5.88 16.88
N THR A 152 24.23 5.52 16.84
CA THR A 152 23.71 4.43 16.01
C THR A 152 23.89 4.66 14.51
N GLU A 153 23.90 5.91 14.05
CA GLU A 153 24.16 6.20 12.64
C GLU A 153 25.62 5.87 12.27
N GLN A 154 26.57 6.29 13.11
CA GLN A 154 27.98 5.95 12.93
C GLN A 154 28.20 4.44 13.03
N GLU A 155 27.52 3.76 13.96
CA GLU A 155 27.57 2.30 14.08
C GLU A 155 27.15 1.62 12.77
N ARG A 156 26.06 2.08 12.13
CA ARG A 156 25.63 1.57 10.81
C ARG A 156 26.64 1.82 9.70
N ARG A 157 27.26 3.01 9.67
CA ARG A 157 28.33 3.32 8.70
C ARG A 157 29.55 2.42 8.90
N ASN A 158 29.97 2.24 10.14
CA ASN A 158 31.09 1.39 10.49
C ASN A 158 30.81 -0.08 10.12
N VAL A 159 29.58 -0.58 10.35
CA VAL A 159 29.17 -1.93 9.95
C VAL A 159 29.20 -2.11 8.43
N ALA A 160 28.78 -1.11 7.67
CA ALA A 160 28.91 -1.12 6.21
C ALA A 160 30.38 -1.15 5.76
N TYR A 161 31.26 -0.42 6.45
CA TYR A 161 32.70 -0.49 6.22
C TYR A 161 33.24 -1.91 6.50
N THR A 162 32.92 -2.49 7.67
CA THR A 162 33.36 -3.86 8.01
C THR A 162 32.88 -4.89 6.99
N LEU A 163 31.62 -4.79 6.53
CA LEU A 163 31.09 -5.69 5.51
C LEU A 163 31.83 -5.55 4.17
N ARG A 164 32.16 -4.31 3.78
CA ARG A 164 32.93 -4.04 2.57
C ARG A 164 34.32 -4.65 2.64
N GLU A 165 35.02 -4.48 3.76
CA GLU A 165 36.34 -5.08 3.99
C GLU A 165 36.28 -6.61 3.95
N HIS A 166 35.27 -7.20 4.58
CA HIS A 166 35.02 -8.64 4.50
C HIS A 166 34.81 -9.11 3.06
N VAL A 167 34.04 -8.38 2.25
CA VAL A 167 33.85 -8.72 0.84
C VAL A 167 35.16 -8.59 0.07
N ARG A 168 35.92 -7.50 0.27
CA ARG A 168 37.22 -7.27 -0.37
C ARG A 168 38.20 -8.42 -0.07
N ASP A 169 38.24 -8.89 1.17
CA ASP A 169 39.08 -10.03 1.56
C ASP A 169 38.59 -11.35 0.94
N SER A 170 37.27 -11.57 0.92
CA SER A 170 36.65 -12.79 0.39
C SER A 170 36.83 -12.97 -1.12
N THR A 171 36.94 -11.86 -1.86
CA THR A 171 37.18 -11.82 -3.31
C THR A 171 38.67 -11.74 -3.66
N LEU A 172 39.57 -11.84 -2.68
CA LEU A 172 41.01 -11.67 -2.89
C LEU A 172 41.35 -10.33 -3.57
N PHE A 173 40.64 -9.27 -3.20
CA PHE A 173 40.80 -7.91 -3.72
C PHE A 173 40.46 -7.75 -5.23
N THR A 174 39.82 -8.73 -5.87
CA THR A 174 39.43 -8.62 -7.29
C THR A 174 38.20 -7.74 -7.46
N ASP A 175 37.25 -7.86 -6.53
CA ASP A 175 35.99 -7.11 -6.51
C ASP A 175 35.72 -6.56 -5.12
N THR A 176 35.03 -5.45 -5.02
CA THR A 176 34.57 -4.93 -3.73
C THR A 176 33.19 -4.32 -3.86
N LEU A 177 32.47 -4.25 -2.75
CA LEU A 177 31.28 -3.41 -2.66
C LEU A 177 31.73 -1.96 -2.50
N THR A 178 31.01 -1.07 -3.13
CA THR A 178 31.08 0.35 -2.84
C THR A 178 30.46 0.64 -1.47
N ARG A 179 30.70 1.85 -0.94
CA ARG A 179 30.17 2.27 0.36
C ARG A 179 28.65 2.22 0.38
N THR A 180 28.01 2.76 -0.66
CA THR A 180 26.55 2.79 -0.79
C THR A 180 25.98 1.39 -0.97
N GLU A 181 26.59 0.51 -1.78
CA GLU A 181 26.15 -0.88 -1.91
C GLU A 181 26.23 -1.64 -0.57
N ALA A 182 27.31 -1.48 0.19
CA ALA A 182 27.48 -2.14 1.48
C ALA A 182 26.43 -1.68 2.51
N ILE A 183 26.07 -0.39 2.52
CA ILE A 183 24.97 0.13 3.36
C ILE A 183 23.63 -0.48 2.94
N LEU A 184 23.30 -0.39 1.65
CA LEU A 184 22.01 -0.85 1.14
C LEU A 184 21.86 -2.37 1.31
N TRP A 185 22.95 -3.13 1.14
CA TRP A 185 22.99 -4.56 1.39
C TRP A 185 22.76 -4.88 2.87
N ASN A 186 23.43 -4.17 3.79
CA ASN A 186 23.16 -4.29 5.23
C ASN A 186 21.69 -3.96 5.56
N HIS A 187 21.15 -2.90 4.98
CA HIS A 187 19.76 -2.50 5.19
C HIS A 187 18.76 -3.57 4.71
N LEU A 188 18.99 -4.20 3.56
CA LEU A 188 18.18 -5.33 3.08
C LEU A 188 18.22 -6.53 4.04
N GLN A 189 19.33 -6.70 4.76
CA GLN A 189 19.51 -7.72 5.80
C GLN A 189 19.16 -7.21 7.21
N GLU A 190 18.38 -6.12 7.31
CA GLU A 190 17.93 -5.54 8.58
C GLU A 190 19.09 -5.17 9.54
N TYR A 191 20.24 -4.78 8.99
CA TYR A 191 21.49 -4.51 9.71
C TYR A 191 22.04 -5.69 10.52
N ASP A 192 21.80 -6.92 10.03
CA ASP A 192 22.38 -8.15 10.55
C ASP A 192 23.66 -8.50 9.79
N ILE A 193 24.81 -8.00 10.26
CA ILE A 193 26.09 -8.12 9.52
C ILE A 193 26.46 -9.58 9.25
N ALA A 194 26.24 -10.48 10.20
CA ALA A 194 26.50 -11.91 10.02
C ALA A 194 25.63 -12.50 8.91
N THR A 195 24.33 -12.16 8.89
CA THR A 195 23.45 -12.58 7.79
C THR A 195 23.88 -11.99 6.46
N ALA A 196 24.34 -10.73 6.44
CA ALA A 196 24.83 -10.08 5.21
C ALA A 196 26.10 -10.73 4.66
N GLN A 197 27.00 -11.19 5.54
CA GLN A 197 28.20 -11.97 5.17
C GLN A 197 27.82 -13.40 4.72
N GLU A 198 26.95 -14.10 5.45
CA GLU A 198 26.54 -15.47 5.12
C GLU A 198 25.75 -15.58 3.80
N THR A 199 24.95 -14.55 3.50
CA THR A 199 24.15 -14.49 2.25
C THR A 199 24.92 -13.89 1.08
N PHE A 200 26.12 -13.37 1.31
CA PHE A 200 26.99 -12.89 0.24
C PHE A 200 27.47 -14.06 -0.61
N GLN A 201 27.16 -14.01 -1.91
CA GLN A 201 27.59 -15.02 -2.89
C GLN A 201 28.65 -14.46 -3.84
N SER A 202 28.39 -13.26 -4.38
CA SER A 202 29.29 -12.51 -5.24
C SER A 202 28.86 -11.04 -5.26
N VAL A 203 29.76 -10.14 -5.67
CA VAL A 203 29.44 -8.72 -5.86
C VAL A 203 28.31 -8.54 -6.89
N ASN A 204 28.34 -9.27 -8.00
CA ASN A 204 27.28 -9.24 -9.01
C ASN A 204 25.93 -9.73 -8.48
N HIS A 205 25.90 -10.71 -7.56
CA HIS A 205 24.66 -11.12 -6.91
C HIS A 205 24.05 -9.97 -6.10
N VAL A 206 24.87 -9.30 -5.29
CA VAL A 206 24.43 -8.15 -4.48
C VAL A 206 23.93 -7.01 -5.38
N ARG A 207 24.70 -6.64 -6.41
CA ARG A 207 24.31 -5.60 -7.39
C ARG A 207 22.95 -5.87 -8.02
N ARG A 208 22.69 -7.10 -8.50
CA ARG A 208 21.38 -7.46 -9.07
C ARG A 208 20.24 -7.34 -8.06
N GLN A 209 20.46 -7.70 -6.80
CA GLN A 209 19.43 -7.55 -5.76
C GLN A 209 19.17 -6.07 -5.43
N LEU A 210 20.24 -5.27 -5.37
CA LEU A 210 20.14 -3.82 -5.15
C LEU A 210 19.45 -3.12 -6.33
N ALA A 211 19.84 -3.44 -7.57
CA ALA A 211 19.25 -2.94 -8.80
C ALA A 211 17.73 -3.08 -8.81
N ARG A 212 17.24 -4.30 -8.54
CA ARG A 212 15.80 -4.64 -8.48
C ARG A 212 15.00 -3.76 -7.53
N ILE A 213 15.60 -3.27 -6.45
CA ILE A 213 14.90 -2.55 -5.38
C ILE A 213 15.14 -1.04 -5.48
N PHE A 214 16.39 -0.63 -5.75
CA PHE A 214 16.86 0.75 -5.62
C PHE A 214 17.10 1.46 -6.95
N ASP A 215 17.11 0.79 -8.11
CA ASP A 215 17.29 1.48 -9.40
C ASP A 215 16.19 2.50 -9.65
N LYS A 216 14.94 2.13 -9.37
CA LYS A 216 13.81 3.09 -9.43
C LYS A 216 13.96 4.28 -8.49
N MET A 217 14.86 4.19 -7.49
CA MET A 217 15.13 5.23 -6.51
C MET A 217 16.41 6.04 -6.79
N ARG A 218 17.23 5.61 -7.75
CA ARG A 218 18.45 6.31 -8.20
C ARG A 218 18.15 7.41 -9.20
N THR A 219 17.14 7.23 -10.08
CA THR A 219 16.80 8.26 -11.07
C THR A 219 16.30 9.54 -10.38
N PRO A 220 16.90 10.72 -10.62
CA PRO A 220 16.41 11.98 -10.08
C PRO A 220 14.94 12.20 -10.43
N LEU A 221 14.13 12.64 -9.45
CA LEU A 221 12.77 13.09 -9.73
C LEU A 221 12.85 14.56 -10.14
N GLN A 222 12.43 14.88 -11.36
CA GLN A 222 12.42 16.25 -11.85
C GLN A 222 11.57 17.13 -10.92
N ARG A 223 12.19 18.15 -10.33
CA ARG A 223 11.54 19.08 -9.40
C ARG A 223 10.51 19.99 -10.09
N ASP A 224 10.68 20.22 -11.39
CA ASP A 224 10.14 21.41 -12.06
C ASP A 224 8.73 21.26 -12.64
N VAL A 225 8.17 20.04 -12.69
CA VAL A 225 6.82 19.83 -13.23
C VAL A 225 5.74 20.51 -12.35
N VAL A 226 6.01 20.70 -11.05
CA VAL A 226 5.02 21.21 -10.09
C VAL A 226 4.79 22.73 -10.19
N HIS A 227 5.74 23.49 -10.75
CA HIS A 227 5.63 24.95 -10.81
C HIS A 227 5.04 25.49 -12.12
N MET A 228 4.76 24.64 -13.12
CA MET A 228 4.28 25.12 -14.41
C MET A 228 2.79 25.51 -14.47
N LYS A 229 1.90 24.98 -13.61
CA LYS A 229 0.44 25.12 -13.82
C LYS A 229 -0.32 26.20 -13.05
N THR A 230 0.29 26.96 -12.12
CA THR A 230 -0.45 27.97 -11.33
C THR A 230 -0.24 29.42 -11.74
N ARG A 231 0.58 29.71 -12.76
CA ARG A 231 1.03 31.09 -13.02
C ARG A 231 0.36 31.83 -14.18
N GLY A 232 -0.62 31.28 -14.89
CA GLY A 232 -1.21 32.05 -15.98
C GLY A 232 -2.45 31.51 -16.65
N THR A 233 -3.62 31.61 -16.01
CA THR A 233 -4.92 31.73 -16.71
C THR A 233 -5.98 32.30 -15.75
N GLY A 234 -5.65 33.42 -15.08
CA GLY A 234 -6.66 34.30 -14.47
C GLY A 234 -7.43 35.16 -15.51
N GLY A 235 -7.30 34.84 -16.81
CA GLY A 235 -7.93 35.54 -17.90
C GLY A 235 -9.30 34.93 -18.18
N LYS A 236 -10.36 35.73 -18.02
CA LYS A 236 -11.73 35.45 -18.46
C LYS A 236 -11.75 34.86 -19.87
N LYS A 237 -11.81 33.52 -20.03
CA LYS A 237 -12.15 32.91 -21.32
C LYS A 237 -13.68 32.91 -21.42
N ALA A 238 -14.15 33.74 -22.36
CA ALA A 238 -15.52 33.80 -22.80
C ALA A 238 -15.78 32.60 -23.72
N GLN A 239 -16.73 31.76 -23.32
CA GLN A 239 -17.72 31.06 -24.15
C GLN A 239 -17.36 30.91 -25.65
N ALA A 240 -16.48 29.97 -25.98
CA ALA A 240 -16.34 29.44 -27.34
C ALA A 240 -15.82 27.99 -27.23
N ASP A 241 -16.58 27.08 -27.84
CA ASP A 241 -16.27 25.70 -28.23
C ASP A 241 -16.14 24.62 -27.14
N ALA A 242 -17.24 23.89 -26.92
CA ALA A 242 -17.38 22.76 -26.01
C ALA A 242 -16.51 21.53 -26.35
N ASN A 243 -15.87 21.48 -27.52
CA ASN A 243 -14.94 20.42 -27.88
C ASN A 243 -13.50 20.68 -27.39
N GLU A 244 -13.08 21.94 -27.22
CA GLU A 244 -11.76 22.24 -26.62
C GLU A 244 -11.75 21.98 -25.11
N GLU A 245 -12.93 21.98 -24.46
CA GLU A 245 -13.06 21.70 -23.02
C GLU A 245 -12.78 20.23 -22.66
N GLU A 246 -12.99 19.26 -23.57
CA GLU A 246 -12.72 17.85 -23.26
C GLU A 246 -11.21 17.50 -23.33
N GLU A 247 -10.47 18.01 -24.31
CA GLU A 247 -9.03 17.72 -24.47
C GLU A 247 -8.16 18.39 -23.39
N GLU A 248 -8.50 19.62 -22.96
CA GLU A 248 -7.83 20.31 -21.85
C GLU A 248 -7.95 19.51 -20.53
N THR A 249 -9.03 18.72 -20.37
CA THR A 249 -9.23 17.89 -19.18
C THR A 249 -8.37 16.63 -19.17
N GLU A 250 -8.02 16.05 -20.33
CA GLU A 250 -7.18 14.85 -20.37
C GLU A 250 -5.72 15.16 -20.07
N GLU A 251 -5.16 16.22 -20.65
CA GLU A 251 -3.79 16.68 -20.34
C GLU A 251 -3.68 17.13 -18.87
N GLU A 252 -4.70 17.80 -18.33
CA GLU A 252 -4.73 18.16 -16.92
C GLU A 252 -4.80 16.93 -16.00
N ARG A 253 -5.59 15.94 -16.36
CA ARG A 253 -5.67 14.68 -15.62
C ARG A 253 -4.35 13.92 -15.66
N ALA A 254 -3.71 13.81 -16.83
CA ALA A 254 -2.42 13.16 -16.99
C ALA A 254 -1.32 13.87 -16.17
N ALA A 255 -1.28 15.20 -16.22
CA ALA A 255 -0.35 15.99 -15.42
C ALA A 255 -0.60 15.84 -13.90
N ALA A 256 -1.86 15.78 -13.46
CA ALA A 256 -2.22 15.55 -12.07
C ALA A 256 -1.86 14.13 -11.59
N GLU A 257 -2.01 13.14 -12.45
CA GLU A 257 -1.62 11.75 -12.18
C GLU A 257 -0.10 11.61 -12.08
N GLU A 258 0.66 12.24 -12.99
CA GLU A 258 2.12 12.25 -12.92
C GLU A 258 2.61 12.99 -11.67
N LEU A 259 1.99 14.13 -11.32
CA LEU A 259 2.29 14.83 -10.07
C LEU A 259 2.03 13.95 -8.83
N LYS A 260 0.93 13.18 -8.84
CA LYS A 260 0.60 12.22 -7.78
C LYS A 260 1.65 11.10 -7.73
N ARG A 261 2.07 10.57 -8.89
CA ARG A 261 3.12 9.54 -8.99
C ARG A 261 4.45 10.05 -8.44
N VAL A 262 4.91 11.22 -8.88
CA VAL A 262 6.14 11.86 -8.39
C VAL A 262 6.07 12.08 -6.88
N SER A 263 4.95 12.63 -6.37
CA SER A 263 4.76 12.84 -4.93
C SER A 263 4.80 11.53 -4.13
N MET A 264 4.23 10.43 -4.66
CA MET A 264 4.31 9.12 -4.00
C MET A 264 5.74 8.58 -4.02
N SER A 265 6.48 8.73 -5.13
CA SER A 265 7.88 8.32 -5.20
C SER A 265 8.77 9.11 -4.23
N GLN A 266 8.49 10.41 -4.04
CA GLN A 266 9.16 11.24 -3.02
C GLN A 266 8.91 10.68 -1.60
N ASP A 267 7.66 10.38 -1.27
CA ASP A 267 7.31 9.80 0.04
C ASP A 267 7.95 8.43 0.28
N GLU A 268 8.01 7.58 -0.76
CA GLU A 268 8.67 6.27 -0.70
C GLU A 268 10.16 6.43 -0.35
N ARG A 269 10.86 7.31 -1.07
CA ARG A 269 12.29 7.54 -0.89
C ARG A 269 12.60 8.16 0.47
N LEU A 270 11.76 9.07 0.97
CA LEU A 270 11.91 9.61 2.33
C LEU A 270 11.70 8.55 3.41
N ALA A 271 10.64 7.75 3.31
CA ALA A 271 10.40 6.67 4.27
C ALA A 271 11.56 5.68 4.29
N GLU A 272 12.11 5.34 3.13
CA GLU A 272 13.25 4.43 3.02
C GLU A 272 14.54 5.04 3.56
N PHE A 273 14.80 6.33 3.30
CA PHE A 273 15.97 7.01 3.85
C PHE A 273 15.93 7.10 5.38
N ILE A 274 14.74 7.30 5.97
CA ILE A 274 14.55 7.22 7.43
C ILE A 274 14.87 5.80 7.94
N ASN A 275 14.46 4.76 7.21
CA ASN A 275 14.72 3.37 7.60
C ASN A 275 16.23 3.05 7.58
N ILE A 276 16.93 3.47 6.52
CA ILE A 276 18.37 3.28 6.30
C ILE A 276 19.20 4.05 7.34
N THR A 277 18.88 5.31 7.61
CA THR A 277 19.67 6.09 8.57
C THR A 277 19.32 5.74 10.02
N GLY A 278 18.06 5.37 10.31
CA GLY A 278 17.59 5.17 11.68
C GLY A 278 17.39 6.46 12.46
N ARG A 279 17.52 7.61 11.79
CA ARG A 279 17.58 8.93 12.42
C ARG A 279 16.21 9.37 12.97
N PRO A 280 16.18 10.07 14.12
CA PRO A 280 14.94 10.64 14.67
C PRO A 280 14.48 11.93 13.97
N ASP A 281 15.38 12.70 13.36
CA ASP A 281 15.09 13.93 12.62
C ASP A 281 14.79 13.63 11.14
N TRP A 282 13.51 13.46 10.81
CA TRP A 282 13.09 13.14 9.44
C TRP A 282 13.18 14.34 8.50
N TYR A 283 13.12 15.57 9.03
CA TYR A 283 13.10 16.78 8.20
C TYR A 283 14.48 17.08 7.62
N SER A 284 15.54 16.87 8.38
CA SER A 284 16.91 16.95 7.85
C SER A 284 17.14 15.98 6.69
N LEU A 285 16.59 14.77 6.80
CA LEU A 285 16.66 13.76 5.73
C LEU A 285 15.87 14.19 4.48
N LEU A 286 14.71 14.82 4.66
CA LEU A 286 13.94 15.42 3.56
C LEU A 286 14.78 16.47 2.81
N LEU A 287 15.48 17.35 3.52
CA LEU A 287 16.28 18.40 2.89
C LEU A 287 17.45 17.83 2.08
N VAL A 288 18.11 16.78 2.57
CA VAL A 288 19.17 16.10 1.81
C VAL A 288 18.60 15.42 0.57
N LEU A 289 17.49 14.69 0.69
CA LEU A 289 16.83 14.12 -0.50
C LEU A 289 16.48 15.19 -1.50
N GLN A 290 15.91 16.31 -1.06
CA GLN A 290 15.63 17.44 -1.94
C GLN A 290 16.92 17.91 -2.62
N ALA A 291 17.99 18.19 -1.87
CA ALA A 291 19.27 18.66 -2.42
C ALA A 291 19.80 17.76 -3.56
N HIS A 292 19.59 16.44 -3.45
CA HIS A 292 19.95 15.46 -4.47
C HIS A 292 18.82 15.14 -5.46
N ASN A 293 17.86 16.05 -5.68
CA ASN A 293 16.72 15.87 -6.60
C ASN A 293 15.98 14.53 -6.36
N TRP A 294 15.81 14.20 -5.08
CA TRP A 294 15.24 12.97 -4.56
C TRP A 294 15.98 11.69 -4.93
N ASN A 295 17.19 11.73 -5.50
CA ASN A 295 18.01 10.54 -5.71
C ASN A 295 18.40 9.94 -4.35
N LEU A 296 17.79 8.79 -4.00
CA LEU A 296 18.00 8.14 -2.71
C LEU A 296 19.43 7.63 -2.58
N VAL A 297 19.97 7.05 -3.64
CA VAL A 297 21.31 6.43 -3.63
C VAL A 297 22.37 7.50 -3.37
N ARG A 298 22.29 8.64 -4.07
CA ARG A 298 23.18 9.80 -3.84
C ARG A 298 22.99 10.40 -2.44
N ALA A 299 21.77 10.44 -1.91
CA ALA A 299 21.53 10.91 -0.54
C ALA A 299 22.13 9.95 0.52
N VAL A 300 22.12 8.65 0.27
CA VAL A 300 22.76 7.64 1.13
C VAL A 300 24.28 7.75 1.05
N GLU A 301 24.84 7.92 -0.15
CA GLU A 301 26.26 8.20 -0.37
C GLU A 301 26.71 9.45 0.43
N GLN A 302 25.99 10.56 0.28
CA GLN A 302 26.24 11.80 1.02
C GLN A 302 26.17 11.59 2.53
N TRP A 303 25.13 10.90 3.03
CA TRP A 303 25.01 10.58 4.46
C TRP A 303 26.16 9.71 4.97
N TYR A 304 26.67 8.79 4.14
CA TYR A 304 27.81 7.98 4.52
C TYR A 304 29.09 8.82 4.62
N ARG A 305 29.35 9.66 3.61
CA ARG A 305 30.59 10.46 3.49
C ARG A 305 30.65 11.61 4.49
N ASP A 306 29.58 12.39 4.56
CA ASP A 306 29.57 13.67 5.26
C ASP A 306 28.60 13.68 6.45
N GLY A 307 27.78 12.63 6.59
CA GLY A 307 26.67 12.63 7.51
C GLY A 307 25.52 13.51 7.03
N VAL A 308 24.55 13.75 7.91
CA VAL A 308 23.48 14.72 7.63
C VAL A 308 23.42 15.73 8.77
N PRO A 309 23.73 17.02 8.54
CA PRO A 309 23.65 18.00 9.60
C PRO A 309 22.21 18.13 10.11
N PRO A 310 21.99 18.36 11.41
CA PRO A 310 20.66 18.53 11.95
C PRO A 310 20.12 19.91 11.55
N TYR A 311 18.87 19.97 11.09
CA TYR A 311 18.25 21.19 10.59
C TYR A 311 18.01 22.16 11.74
N THR A 312 18.78 23.25 11.81
CA THR A 312 18.76 24.21 12.92
C THR A 312 17.65 25.26 12.83
N ASP A 313 17.17 25.54 11.61
CA ASP A 313 16.17 26.58 11.40
C ASP A 313 14.77 26.14 11.85
N ARG A 314 13.86 27.11 12.00
CA ARG A 314 12.45 26.81 12.21
C ARG A 314 11.82 26.46 10.85
N PRO A 315 11.18 25.30 10.69
CA PRO A 315 10.54 24.96 9.42
C PRO A 315 9.54 26.06 9.06
N LYS A 316 9.63 26.58 7.83
CA LYS A 316 8.70 27.60 7.34
C LYS A 316 7.28 27.05 7.49
N ARG A 317 6.45 27.72 8.29
CA ARG A 317 5.08 27.26 8.55
C ARG A 317 4.34 27.07 7.24
N TYR A 318 3.67 25.94 7.10
CA TYR A 318 2.57 25.83 6.14
C TYR A 318 1.44 26.76 6.61
N PRO A 319 1.05 27.78 5.82
CA PRO A 319 -0.06 28.65 6.15
C PRO A 319 -1.35 27.84 6.15
N GLY A 320 -1.80 27.40 7.33
CA GLY A 320 -3.02 26.59 7.45
C GLY A 320 -3.17 25.80 8.76
N GLN A 321 -2.08 25.51 9.47
CA GLN A 321 -2.14 24.73 10.71
C GLN A 321 -2.53 25.62 11.91
N LYS A 322 -3.82 25.94 12.00
CA LYS A 322 -4.43 26.66 13.13
C LYS A 322 -4.75 25.66 14.26
N GLY A 323 -3.77 25.28 15.08
CA GLY A 323 -4.06 24.44 16.25
C GLY A 323 -2.85 23.99 17.06
N GLY A 324 -2.64 24.66 18.20
CA GLY A 324 -2.24 24.15 19.53
C GLY A 324 -1.07 23.19 19.77
N ILE A 325 -0.57 22.42 18.80
CA ILE A 325 0.59 21.54 19.02
C ILE A 325 1.82 22.44 19.04
N GLN A 326 2.62 22.33 20.11
CA GLN A 326 3.75 23.21 20.39
C GLN A 326 4.72 23.23 19.21
N LYS A 327 5.18 24.45 18.86
CA LYS A 327 5.88 24.78 17.61
C LYS A 327 7.29 24.18 17.47
N GLU A 328 7.83 23.56 18.50
CA GLU A 328 9.26 23.22 18.62
C GLU A 328 9.55 21.76 18.27
N GLU A 329 8.52 20.93 18.13
CA GLU A 329 8.62 19.47 17.92
C GLU A 329 8.47 19.04 16.44
N TYR A 330 8.31 20.00 15.53
CA TYR A 330 8.20 19.69 14.10
C TYR A 330 9.51 19.12 13.56
N GLY A 331 9.42 17.97 12.87
CA GLY A 331 10.57 17.34 12.22
C GLY A 331 11.15 16.14 12.98
N MET A 332 10.67 15.87 14.20
CA MET A 332 11.15 14.76 15.03
C MET A 332 10.18 13.57 15.02
N ARG A 333 10.75 12.37 15.11
CA ARG A 333 10.02 11.12 15.33
C ARG A 333 9.61 10.99 16.80
N LEU A 334 8.63 10.14 17.06
CA LEU A 334 8.20 9.81 18.42
C LEU A 334 9.00 8.61 18.97
N ASP A 335 9.42 8.73 20.22
CA ASP A 335 9.88 7.60 21.00
C ASP A 335 8.68 6.68 21.26
N TYR A 336 8.83 5.40 20.94
CA TYR A 336 7.77 4.43 21.12
C TYR A 336 7.51 4.08 22.59
N MET A 337 8.53 4.23 23.44
CA MET A 337 8.45 3.96 24.88
C MET A 337 7.70 5.06 25.60
N THR A 338 8.09 6.32 25.42
CA THR A 338 7.50 7.45 26.15
C THR A 338 6.33 8.11 25.40
N GLY A 339 6.24 7.91 24.08
CA GLY A 339 5.32 8.66 23.22
C GLY A 339 5.72 10.12 23.01
N GLN A 340 6.84 10.57 23.59
CA GLN A 340 7.38 11.91 23.44
C GLN A 340 8.21 12.02 22.17
N THR A 341 8.46 13.24 21.69
CA THR A 341 9.41 13.43 20.59
C THR A 341 10.82 13.04 20.99
N MET A 342 11.49 12.31 20.11
CA MET A 342 12.89 11.94 20.28
C MET A 342 13.77 13.19 20.30
N THR A 343 14.89 13.11 21.01
CA THR A 343 15.88 14.17 21.07
C THR A 343 16.54 14.38 19.70
N LYS A 344 16.70 15.64 19.33
CA LYS A 344 17.42 16.01 18.12
C LYS A 344 18.90 15.61 18.24
N PRO A 345 19.49 14.99 17.21
CA PRO A 345 20.91 14.62 17.26
C PRO A 345 21.77 15.87 17.30
N SER A 346 22.87 15.83 18.04
CA SER A 346 23.81 16.94 18.08
C SER A 346 24.54 17.06 16.73
N PRO A 347 24.99 18.25 16.31
CA PRO A 347 25.80 18.38 15.10
C PRO A 347 27.05 17.50 15.10
N GLU A 348 27.67 17.31 16.27
CA GLU A 348 28.86 16.48 16.45
C GLU A 348 28.55 15.00 16.20
N ASP A 349 27.41 14.50 16.68
CA ASP A 349 26.97 13.13 16.39
C ASP A 349 26.72 12.93 14.89
N CYS A 350 26.39 13.99 14.16
CA CYS A 350 26.05 13.86 12.75
C CYS A 350 27.28 13.74 11.85
N ILE A 351 28.46 14.14 12.32
CA ILE A 351 29.71 14.11 11.55
C ILE A 351 30.30 12.69 11.62
N PRO A 352 30.68 12.08 10.48
CA PRO A 352 31.32 10.78 10.49
C PRO A 352 32.65 10.80 11.24
N SER A 353 32.82 9.91 12.23
CA SER A 353 34.05 9.87 13.05
C SER A 353 35.26 9.31 12.30
N ASN A 354 35.03 8.57 11.22
CA ASN A 354 36.05 7.81 10.48
C ASN A 354 36.29 8.40 9.09
N LEU A 355 36.43 9.73 9.01
CA LEU A 355 37.09 10.38 7.87
C LEU A 355 38.60 10.11 7.98
N GLU A 356 39.02 8.84 7.99
CA GLU A 356 40.35 8.56 7.47
C GLU A 356 40.26 8.95 6.00
N ALA A 357 41.04 9.97 5.63
CA ALA A 357 41.22 10.39 4.26
C ALA A 357 42.01 9.30 3.53
N ASP A 358 41.49 8.08 3.52
CA ASP A 358 41.99 7.00 2.69
C ASP A 358 41.93 7.53 1.28
N GLU A 359 43.11 7.86 0.74
CA GLU A 359 43.39 8.34 -0.62
C GLU A 359 43.00 7.32 -1.69
N ASP A 360 42.10 6.39 -1.39
CA ASP A 360 41.42 5.55 -2.35
C ASP A 360 40.46 6.40 -3.22
N ASP A 361 40.81 7.63 -3.61
CA ASP A 361 40.10 8.46 -4.61
C ASP A 361 40.15 7.86 -6.04
N GLN A 362 40.58 6.60 -6.19
CA GLN A 362 40.58 5.87 -7.47
C GLN A 362 39.26 5.12 -7.73
N TRP A 363 38.24 5.28 -6.90
CA TRP A 363 36.93 4.65 -7.14
C TRP A 363 36.24 5.28 -8.35
N ARG A 364 35.67 4.43 -9.22
CA ARG A 364 34.79 4.86 -10.31
C ARG A 364 33.70 5.79 -9.77
N ASP A 365 33.36 6.82 -10.54
CA ASP A 365 32.23 7.69 -10.24
C ASP A 365 30.99 6.84 -9.97
N GLU A 366 30.27 7.15 -8.88
CA GLU A 366 29.18 6.31 -8.39
C GLU A 366 27.93 6.25 -9.30
N ASP A 367 28.02 6.80 -10.51
CA ASP A 367 26.91 6.89 -11.46
C ASP A 367 26.60 5.56 -12.19
N ASP A 368 27.56 4.64 -12.31
CA ASP A 368 27.39 3.34 -13.01
C ASP A 368 26.95 2.18 -12.08
N PHE A 369 26.42 2.50 -10.89
CA PHE A 369 26.41 1.64 -9.68
C PHE A 369 25.66 0.30 -9.70
N PHE A 370 24.86 0.00 -10.73
CA PHE A 370 24.04 -1.22 -10.73
C PHE A 370 23.95 -1.92 -12.07
N ASP A 371 24.63 -1.41 -13.10
CA ASP A 371 24.59 -2.07 -14.39
C ASP A 371 25.48 -3.31 -14.27
N PRO A 372 24.89 -4.53 -14.24
CA PRO A 372 25.70 -5.73 -14.26
C PRO A 372 26.53 -5.62 -15.55
N GLU A 373 27.86 -5.74 -15.44
CA GLU A 373 28.71 -5.86 -16.64
C GLU A 373 28.01 -6.85 -17.58
N GLU A 374 27.77 -6.44 -18.83
CA GLU A 374 26.95 -7.13 -19.85
C GLU A 374 27.43 -8.58 -20.09
N GLU A 375 27.22 -9.46 -19.11
CA GLU A 375 27.52 -10.89 -19.19
C GLU A 375 26.35 -11.57 -19.89
N GLY A 376 26.26 -11.34 -21.19
CA GLY A 376 25.45 -12.09 -22.13
C GLY A 376 23.95 -11.87 -21.99
N ASP A 377 23.34 -11.36 -23.06
CA ASP A 377 21.91 -11.31 -23.30
C ASP A 377 21.25 -12.68 -23.09
N SER A 378 20.94 -13.00 -21.84
CA SER A 378 19.99 -14.04 -21.51
C SER A 378 18.63 -13.35 -21.47
N GLU A 379 17.90 -13.47 -22.59
CA GLU A 379 16.50 -13.08 -22.77
C GLU A 379 15.60 -13.77 -21.71
N LEU A 380 15.69 -13.32 -20.47
CA LEU A 380 14.65 -13.49 -19.48
C LEU A 380 13.68 -12.35 -19.75
N GLU A 381 12.68 -12.62 -20.59
CA GLU A 381 11.46 -11.80 -20.70
C GLU A 381 10.85 -11.65 -19.29
N GLU A 382 11.27 -10.64 -18.54
CA GLU A 382 10.57 -10.21 -17.35
C GLU A 382 9.22 -9.69 -17.81
N THR A 383 8.20 -10.54 -17.69
CA THR A 383 6.83 -10.17 -17.98
C THR A 383 6.49 -8.96 -17.11
N PRO A 384 6.17 -7.79 -17.69
CA PRO A 384 5.87 -6.61 -16.89
C PRO A 384 4.74 -6.94 -15.92
N PRO A 385 4.82 -6.49 -14.65
CA PRO A 385 3.77 -6.75 -13.68
C PRO A 385 2.43 -6.30 -14.27
N PRO A 386 1.35 -7.10 -14.14
CA PRO A 386 0.07 -6.77 -14.73
C PRO A 386 -0.36 -5.37 -14.25
N PRO A 387 -0.87 -4.51 -15.15
CA PRO A 387 -1.29 -3.17 -14.78
C PRO A 387 -2.30 -3.25 -13.62
N PRO A 388 -2.23 -2.35 -12.63
CA PRO A 388 -3.17 -2.34 -11.53
C PRO A 388 -4.58 -2.34 -12.10
N THR A 389 -5.34 -3.41 -11.80
CA THR A 389 -6.71 -3.59 -12.29
C THR A 389 -7.52 -2.32 -12.04
N SER A 390 -8.06 -1.77 -13.13
CA SER A 390 -8.77 -0.49 -13.23
C SER A 390 -9.35 0.01 -11.91
N GLU A 391 -8.74 1.08 -11.38
CA GLU A 391 -9.25 1.79 -10.22
C GLU A 391 -10.69 2.24 -10.52
N SER A 392 -11.66 1.75 -9.75
CA SER A 392 -13.06 2.13 -9.94
C SER A 392 -13.17 3.66 -9.86
N LYS A 393 -13.65 4.30 -10.93
CA LYS A 393 -13.79 5.76 -11.08
C LYS A 393 -14.68 6.44 -10.01
N ASN A 394 -15.40 5.68 -9.19
CA ASN A 394 -16.44 6.20 -8.29
C ASN A 394 -15.98 6.43 -6.84
N ASN A 395 -14.88 7.13 -6.58
CA ASN A 395 -14.71 7.73 -5.23
C ASN A 395 -13.68 8.86 -5.24
N ASP A 396 -14.23 10.07 -5.28
CA ASP A 396 -13.61 11.29 -4.82
C ASP A 396 -12.80 11.09 -3.52
N ASP A 397 -11.63 11.72 -3.44
CA ASP A 397 -10.83 11.93 -2.23
C ASP A 397 -10.30 10.71 -1.45
N ARG A 398 -10.23 9.51 -2.05
CA ARG A 398 -9.50 8.40 -1.41
C ARG A 398 -8.06 8.83 -1.16
N LYS A 399 -7.75 9.06 0.12
CA LYS A 399 -6.44 9.49 0.64
C LYS A 399 -5.31 8.77 -0.10
N LYS A 400 -4.39 9.55 -0.69
CA LYS A 400 -3.18 9.07 -1.37
C LYS A 400 -2.46 8.04 -0.48
N PRO A 401 -1.99 6.91 -1.00
CA PRO A 401 -1.27 5.94 -0.18
C PRO A 401 0.01 6.57 0.41
N GLY A 402 0.36 6.17 1.62
CA GLY A 402 1.59 6.54 2.32
C GLY A 402 2.51 5.34 2.53
N PHE A 403 3.73 5.61 2.98
CA PHE A 403 4.80 4.64 3.12
C PHE A 403 5.20 4.49 4.59
N THR A 404 5.09 3.27 5.12
CA THR A 404 5.38 3.00 6.53
C THR A 404 6.87 3.06 6.83
N ILE A 405 7.22 3.75 7.90
CA ILE A 405 8.56 3.72 8.51
C ILE A 405 8.62 2.51 9.43
N ASN A 406 9.76 1.82 9.47
CA ASN A 406 9.95 0.54 10.14
C ASN A 406 8.90 -0.48 9.69
N ARG A 407 9.10 -1.12 8.54
CA ARG A 407 8.18 -2.15 8.03
C ARG A 407 8.17 -3.35 8.98
N LEU A 408 7.35 -3.28 10.02
CA LEU A 408 7.20 -4.36 10.97
C LEU A 408 6.30 -5.44 10.33
N THR A 409 6.93 -6.30 9.52
CA THR A 409 6.29 -7.29 8.62
C THR A 409 5.37 -8.27 9.34
N LYS A 410 5.82 -8.77 10.50
CA LYS A 410 5.05 -9.69 11.34
C LYS A 410 3.96 -8.95 12.12
N LEU A 411 2.99 -9.66 12.69
CA LEU A 411 1.98 -9.04 13.58
C LEU A 411 2.37 -9.23 15.05
N PRO A 412 1.80 -8.45 15.98
CA PRO A 412 1.97 -8.72 17.41
C PRO A 412 1.54 -10.15 17.76
N TYR A 413 2.34 -10.85 18.57
CA TYR A 413 2.05 -12.20 19.06
C TYR A 413 1.92 -12.21 20.58
N LYS A 414 1.12 -13.16 21.08
CA LYS A 414 0.94 -13.37 22.52
C LYS A 414 2.26 -13.83 23.17
N GLY A 415 2.63 -13.19 24.28
CA GLY A 415 3.84 -13.46 25.06
C GLY A 415 5.13 -12.97 24.41
N MET A 416 5.04 -12.04 23.45
CA MET A 416 6.20 -11.52 22.71
C MET A 416 6.18 -9.99 22.74
N PRO A 417 6.64 -9.39 23.85
CA PRO A 417 6.54 -7.95 24.08
C PRO A 417 7.39 -7.16 23.07
N ASN A 418 6.72 -6.28 22.33
CA ASN A 418 7.38 -5.33 21.43
C ASN A 418 6.69 -3.97 21.49
N PRO A 419 7.08 -3.11 22.45
CA PRO A 419 6.47 -1.79 22.67
C PRO A 419 6.45 -0.88 21.45
N ARG A 420 7.34 -1.09 20.47
CA ARG A 420 7.33 -0.32 19.21
C ARG A 420 6.04 -0.43 18.44
N ARG A 421 5.33 -1.53 18.60
CA ARG A 421 4.02 -1.75 17.96
C ARG A 421 2.95 -0.77 18.45
N PHE A 422 3.20 -0.07 19.55
CA PHE A 422 2.30 0.97 20.03
C PHE A 422 2.43 2.29 19.26
N VAL A 423 3.40 2.41 18.35
CA VAL A 423 3.50 3.54 17.43
C VAL A 423 3.49 3.02 16.00
N PHE A 424 2.74 3.68 15.15
CA PHE A 424 2.67 3.40 13.72
C PHE A 424 3.10 4.66 12.98
N GLU A 425 4.30 4.62 12.40
CA GLU A 425 4.93 5.76 11.73
C GLU A 425 4.85 5.59 10.21
N TYR A 426 4.60 6.68 9.49
CA TYR A 426 4.57 6.68 8.03
C TYR A 426 4.81 8.07 7.43
N ILE A 427 5.21 8.11 6.16
CA ILE A 427 5.26 9.32 5.34
C ILE A 427 4.05 9.33 4.41
N GLN A 428 3.37 10.48 4.34
CA GLN A 428 2.26 10.71 3.41
C GLN A 428 2.19 12.20 3.03
N ASN A 429 2.19 12.48 1.73
CA ASN A 429 2.17 13.81 1.14
C ASN A 429 3.30 14.72 1.66
N GLY A 430 4.53 14.20 1.69
CA GLY A 430 5.74 14.89 2.15
C GLY A 430 5.77 15.14 3.66
N LYS A 431 4.89 14.49 4.44
CA LYS A 431 4.75 14.71 5.88
C LYS A 431 4.91 13.41 6.64
N TYR A 432 5.71 13.46 7.70
CA TYR A 432 5.71 12.44 8.73
C TYR A 432 4.41 12.46 9.51
N VAL A 433 3.83 11.29 9.70
CA VAL A 433 2.66 11.07 10.53
C VAL A 433 2.91 9.88 11.43
N SER A 434 2.54 10.02 12.70
CA SER A 434 2.63 8.99 13.71
C SER A 434 1.27 8.78 14.36
N ASN A 435 0.79 7.55 14.35
CA ASN A 435 -0.40 7.15 15.09
C ASN A 435 0.03 6.36 16.32
N ILE A 436 -0.47 6.75 17.49
CA ILE A 436 -0.18 6.09 18.75
C ILE A 436 -1.37 5.20 19.14
N PHE A 437 -1.08 3.99 19.61
CA PHE A 437 -2.08 3.11 20.19
C PHE A 437 -2.41 3.58 21.61
N GLU A 438 -3.50 4.32 21.77
CA GLU A 438 -4.02 4.80 23.06
C GLU A 438 -5.53 4.47 23.22
N PRO A 439 -5.93 3.21 23.41
CA PRO A 439 -7.34 2.93 23.70
C PRO A 439 -7.67 3.41 25.11
N GLU A 440 -8.83 4.05 25.29
CA GLU A 440 -9.35 4.55 26.59
C GLU A 440 -9.37 3.50 27.73
N LYS A 441 -9.22 2.22 27.39
CA LYS A 441 -9.28 1.08 28.31
C LYS A 441 -7.91 0.63 28.81
N PHE A 442 -6.81 1.09 28.21
CA PHE A 442 -5.47 0.63 28.55
C PHE A 442 -4.64 1.72 29.21
N TYR A 443 -3.96 1.33 30.29
CA TYR A 443 -2.87 2.05 30.93
C TYR A 443 -1.53 1.50 30.40
N PHE A 444 -0.57 2.38 30.13
CA PHE A 444 0.77 2.00 29.66
C PHE A 444 1.84 2.54 30.64
N PRO A 445 2.36 1.71 31.57
CA PRO A 445 3.31 2.15 32.59
C PRO A 445 4.61 2.65 31.97
N GLU A 446 5.07 1.96 30.92
CA GLU A 446 6.31 2.29 30.19
C GLU A 446 6.24 3.68 29.53
N ARG A 447 5.04 4.21 29.29
CA ARG A 447 4.87 5.56 28.72
C ARG A 447 4.94 6.66 29.74
N GLY A 448 4.76 6.34 31.03
CA GLY A 448 4.36 7.30 32.03
C GLY A 448 3.04 7.91 31.58
N GLU A 449 1.89 7.40 32.06
CA GLU A 449 0.72 8.26 31.94
C GLU A 449 1.05 9.53 32.70
N ASP A 450 0.98 10.64 31.98
CA ASP A 450 1.03 11.98 32.52
C ASP A 450 -0.10 12.05 33.57
N GLU A 451 0.19 11.71 34.82
CA GLU A 451 -0.77 11.79 35.94
C GLU A 451 -1.33 13.22 36.06
N ASN A 452 -0.62 14.17 35.44
CA ASN A 452 -0.95 15.58 35.29
C ASN A 452 -1.87 15.91 34.10
N ARG A 453 -2.28 14.96 33.25
CA ARG A 453 -3.17 15.25 32.12
C ARG A 453 -4.55 15.66 32.65
N SER A 454 -4.82 16.97 32.61
CA SER A 454 -6.00 17.54 33.28
C SER A 454 -7.30 16.82 32.83
N PRO A 455 -8.20 16.45 33.77
CA PRO A 455 -9.45 15.74 33.46
C PRO A 455 -10.39 16.47 32.49
N LYS A 456 -10.14 17.75 32.17
CA LYS A 456 -11.08 18.64 31.47
C LYS A 456 -11.16 18.41 29.96
N THR A 457 -10.23 17.68 29.33
CA THR A 457 -10.30 17.33 27.89
C THR A 457 -11.01 16.01 27.61
N LYS A 458 -11.42 15.25 28.65
CA LYS A 458 -12.28 14.07 28.50
C LYS A 458 -13.71 14.51 28.16
N ARG A 459 -13.96 14.78 26.88
CA ARG A 459 -15.30 15.06 26.35
C ARG A 459 -16.23 13.86 26.62
N ARG A 460 -17.01 13.99 27.68
CA ARG A 460 -18.31 13.35 27.96
C ARG A 460 -18.57 12.04 27.20
N SER A 461 -18.14 10.92 27.76
CA SER A 461 -18.83 9.64 27.58
C SER A 461 -19.28 9.14 28.96
N SER A 462 -20.46 8.53 28.98
CA SER A 462 -21.18 7.99 30.14
C SER A 462 -20.27 7.33 31.19
N LYS A 463 -20.56 7.60 32.48
CA LYS A 463 -19.99 6.98 33.70
C LYS A 463 -18.81 6.01 33.44
N PRO A 464 -17.55 6.42 33.69
CA PRO A 464 -16.39 5.58 33.42
C PRO A 464 -16.54 4.28 34.20
N ARG A 465 -16.56 3.16 33.49
CA ARG A 465 -16.19 1.88 34.10
C ARG A 465 -14.72 1.98 34.48
N ASP A 466 -14.42 1.52 35.68
CA ASP A 466 -13.19 0.92 36.22
C ASP A 466 -11.87 1.32 35.55
N LYS A 467 -10.94 1.80 36.40
CA LYS A 467 -9.53 2.16 36.15
C LYS A 467 -8.92 1.56 34.87
N PRO A 468 -8.20 2.36 34.05
CA PRO A 468 -7.53 1.83 32.86
C PRO A 468 -6.64 0.64 33.24
N VAL A 469 -6.70 -0.42 32.44
CA VAL A 469 -6.04 -1.70 32.76
C VAL A 469 -4.69 -1.74 32.06
N LEU A 470 -3.65 -2.21 32.75
CA LEU A 470 -2.34 -2.44 32.15
C LEU A 470 -2.44 -3.28 30.86
N PHE A 471 -1.87 -2.80 29.75
CA PHE A 471 -1.71 -3.64 28.57
C PHE A 471 -0.87 -4.87 28.91
N ASP A 472 -1.34 -6.05 28.51
CA ASP A 472 -0.76 -7.34 28.90
C ASP A 472 -0.44 -8.12 27.64
N TRP A 473 0.84 -8.32 27.38
CA TRP A 473 1.34 -9.06 26.22
C TRP A 473 0.95 -10.55 26.26
N ASN A 474 0.61 -11.09 27.43
CA ASN A 474 0.12 -12.46 27.60
C ASN A 474 -1.41 -12.58 27.42
N ASN A 475 -2.13 -11.45 27.40
CA ASN A 475 -3.57 -11.44 27.17
C ASN A 475 -3.88 -11.39 25.66
N GLY A 476 -4.39 -12.51 25.14
CA GLY A 476 -4.75 -12.62 23.72
C GLY A 476 -5.77 -11.59 23.23
N LYS A 477 -6.64 -11.06 24.10
CA LYS A 477 -7.58 -9.99 23.74
C LYS A 477 -6.85 -8.66 23.53
N HIS A 478 -5.89 -8.33 24.39
CA HIS A 478 -5.09 -7.09 24.28
C HIS A 478 -4.28 -7.10 22.98
N ILE A 479 -3.61 -8.23 22.70
CA ILE A 479 -2.89 -8.47 21.44
C ILE A 479 -3.81 -8.38 20.21
N THR A 480 -5.04 -8.91 20.30
CA THR A 480 -6.01 -8.83 19.21
C THR A 480 -6.41 -7.38 18.92
N PHE A 481 -6.59 -6.55 19.96
CA PHE A 481 -6.87 -5.12 19.78
C PHE A 481 -5.70 -4.38 19.12
N LEU A 482 -4.47 -4.59 19.61
CA LEU A 482 -3.28 -3.99 19.02
C LEU A 482 -3.09 -4.43 17.56
N THR A 483 -3.29 -5.71 17.27
CA THR A 483 -3.21 -6.27 15.91
C THR A 483 -4.25 -5.65 14.99
N ASN A 484 -5.50 -5.49 15.46
CA ASN A 484 -6.56 -4.88 14.66
C ASN A 484 -6.30 -3.40 14.41
N TRP A 485 -5.83 -2.66 15.42
CA TRP A 485 -5.43 -1.26 15.27
C TRP A 485 -4.28 -1.12 14.28
N TYR A 486 -3.23 -1.94 14.39
CA TYR A 486 -2.08 -1.90 13.48
C TYR A 486 -2.51 -2.22 12.03
N ARG A 487 -3.35 -3.24 11.85
CA ARG A 487 -3.91 -3.58 10.53
C ARG A 487 -4.75 -2.45 9.94
N GLN A 488 -5.56 -1.77 10.74
CA GLN A 488 -6.36 -0.63 10.28
C GLN A 488 -5.48 0.54 9.85
N ASN A 489 -4.43 0.86 10.62
CA ASN A 489 -3.47 1.91 10.24
C ASN A 489 -2.70 1.55 8.98
N LEU A 490 -2.20 0.31 8.88
CA LEU A 490 -1.54 -0.18 7.67
C LEU A 490 -2.44 -0.09 6.44
N GLN A 491 -3.71 -0.50 6.57
CA GLN A 491 -4.68 -0.44 5.48
C GLN A 491 -5.01 1.00 5.07
N ARG A 492 -5.18 1.91 6.03
CA ARG A 492 -5.44 3.34 5.75
C ARG A 492 -4.25 4.04 5.12
N THR A 493 -3.04 3.61 5.47
CA THR A 493 -1.79 4.21 5.02
C THR A 493 -1.46 3.69 3.63
N VAL A 494 -1.25 2.38 3.46
CA VAL A 494 -0.77 1.82 2.19
C VAL A 494 -1.86 1.84 1.11
N GLY A 495 -3.12 2.09 1.47
CA GLY A 495 -4.26 2.05 0.54
C GLY A 495 -4.58 0.64 0.01
N THR A 496 -3.72 -0.35 0.30
CA THR A 496 -3.97 -1.75 -0.04
C THR A 496 -5.13 -2.26 0.81
N LEU A 497 -6.31 -2.30 0.21
CA LEU A 497 -7.40 -3.16 0.64
C LEU A 497 -6.91 -4.60 0.53
N ARG A 498 -6.22 -5.11 1.56
CA ARG A 498 -5.66 -6.47 1.58
C ARG A 498 -6.71 -7.56 1.32
N ARG A 499 -7.98 -7.25 1.52
CA ARG A 499 -9.05 -8.06 0.98
C ARG A 499 -9.37 -7.51 -0.38
N ALA A 500 -8.90 -8.20 -1.42
CA ALA A 500 -9.51 -8.13 -2.74
C ALA A 500 -11.03 -8.05 -2.52
N ALA A 501 -11.68 -7.10 -3.22
CA ALA A 501 -13.11 -6.88 -3.06
C ALA A 501 -13.82 -8.24 -3.02
N HIS A 502 -14.72 -8.41 -2.06
CA HIS A 502 -15.47 -9.66 -1.93
C HIS A 502 -16.02 -10.01 -3.31
N GLN A 503 -15.59 -11.13 -3.89
CA GLN A 503 -16.05 -11.47 -5.22
C GLN A 503 -17.55 -11.70 -5.14
N THR A 504 -18.31 -10.89 -5.87
CA THR A 504 -19.77 -10.94 -5.91
C THR A 504 -20.21 -12.36 -6.28
N TRP A 505 -21.31 -12.85 -5.70
CA TRP A 505 -21.84 -14.15 -6.08
C TRP A 505 -22.57 -14.03 -7.41
N SER A 506 -22.15 -14.79 -8.42
CA SER A 506 -22.88 -14.83 -9.70
C SER A 506 -24.24 -15.51 -9.53
N GLU A 507 -25.12 -15.31 -10.49
CA GLU A 507 -26.44 -15.93 -10.46
C GLU A 507 -26.35 -17.45 -10.56
N ALA A 508 -25.45 -17.99 -11.39
CA ALA A 508 -25.17 -19.42 -11.48
C ALA A 508 -24.72 -20.01 -10.14
N GLU A 509 -23.85 -19.31 -9.38
CA GLU A 509 -23.42 -19.77 -8.05
C GLU A 509 -24.57 -19.78 -7.04
N ARG A 510 -25.48 -18.81 -7.13
CA ARG A 510 -26.66 -18.73 -6.26
C ARG A 510 -27.67 -19.82 -6.60
N GLN A 511 -27.89 -20.07 -7.90
CA GLN A 511 -28.76 -21.15 -8.37
C GLN A 511 -28.22 -22.50 -7.93
N TRP A 512 -26.92 -22.74 -8.10
CA TRP A 512 -26.26 -23.95 -7.62
C TRP A 512 -26.50 -24.21 -6.13
N LEU A 513 -26.39 -23.16 -5.30
CA LEU A 513 -26.62 -23.29 -3.86
C LEU A 513 -28.10 -23.59 -3.53
N HIS A 514 -29.02 -23.01 -4.30
CA HIS A 514 -30.45 -23.29 -4.21
C HIS A 514 -30.77 -24.75 -4.60
N ASP A 515 -30.19 -25.26 -5.68
CA ASP A 515 -30.36 -26.64 -6.12
C ASP A 515 -29.87 -27.64 -5.05
N ARG A 516 -28.73 -27.36 -4.41
CA ARG A 516 -28.23 -28.18 -3.30
C ARG A 516 -29.14 -28.16 -2.07
N MET A 517 -29.79 -27.03 -1.80
CA MET A 517 -30.81 -26.94 -0.75
C MET A 517 -32.05 -27.75 -1.11
N THR A 518 -32.49 -27.71 -2.37
CA THR A 518 -33.60 -28.52 -2.90
C THR A 518 -33.31 -30.01 -2.76
N GLU A 519 -32.13 -30.47 -3.17
CA GLU A 519 -31.70 -31.86 -3.02
C GLU A 519 -31.68 -32.31 -1.54
N LEU A 520 -31.21 -31.44 -0.64
CA LEU A 520 -31.18 -31.73 0.79
C LEU A 520 -32.60 -31.87 1.35
N PHE A 521 -33.50 -30.96 0.98
CA PHE A 521 -34.90 -31.03 1.36
C PHE A 521 -35.56 -32.33 0.88
N GLN A 522 -35.38 -32.70 -0.40
CA GLN A 522 -35.89 -33.95 -0.95
C GLN A 522 -35.35 -35.18 -0.20
N LYS A 523 -34.06 -35.19 0.18
CA LYS A 523 -33.47 -36.26 1.00
C LYS A 523 -34.10 -36.35 2.39
N HIS A 524 -34.40 -35.21 3.02
CA HIS A 524 -35.08 -35.18 4.31
C HIS A 524 -36.53 -35.65 4.21
N LYS A 525 -37.24 -35.25 3.15
CA LYS A 525 -38.60 -35.70 2.83
C LYS A 525 -38.69 -37.20 2.60
N ALA A 526 -37.75 -37.77 1.82
CA ALA A 526 -37.66 -39.21 1.61
C ALA A 526 -37.40 -39.99 2.91
N LYS A 527 -36.62 -39.42 3.85
CA LYS A 527 -36.36 -40.03 5.16
C LYS A 527 -37.51 -39.90 6.16
N ASN A 528 -38.39 -38.91 5.98
CA ASN A 528 -39.47 -38.60 6.91
C ASN A 528 -40.81 -38.44 6.16
N PRO A 529 -41.31 -39.50 5.50
CA PRO A 529 -42.50 -39.40 4.63
C PRO A 529 -43.79 -38.99 5.37
N ASN A 530 -43.82 -39.14 6.70
CA ASN A 530 -44.99 -38.82 7.53
C ASN A 530 -45.00 -37.38 8.06
N LYS A 531 -43.93 -36.62 7.87
CA LYS A 531 -43.85 -35.22 8.32
C LYS A 531 -44.35 -34.30 7.22
N SER A 532 -44.99 -33.20 7.61
CA SER A 532 -45.35 -32.15 6.65
C SER A 532 -44.09 -31.48 6.09
N ASP A 533 -44.22 -30.83 4.93
CA ASP A 533 -43.10 -30.10 4.33
C ASP A 533 -42.58 -29.00 5.28
N ASP A 534 -43.47 -28.30 5.98
CA ASP A 534 -43.12 -27.27 6.98
C ASP A 534 -42.35 -27.85 8.18
N GLU A 535 -42.77 -28.99 8.73
CA GLU A 535 -42.08 -29.68 9.82
C GLU A 535 -40.68 -30.15 9.41
N ILE A 536 -40.50 -30.52 8.13
CA ILE A 536 -39.20 -30.90 7.58
C ILE A 536 -38.30 -29.67 7.47
N LEU A 537 -38.83 -28.56 6.92
CA LEU A 537 -38.09 -27.31 6.74
C LEU A 537 -37.61 -26.73 8.07
N GLU A 538 -38.47 -26.71 9.10
CA GLU A 538 -38.13 -26.19 10.43
C GLU A 538 -36.95 -26.96 11.08
N HIS A 539 -36.84 -28.25 10.79
CA HIS A 539 -35.79 -29.12 11.33
C HIS A 539 -34.64 -29.42 10.36
N MET A 540 -34.58 -28.74 9.21
CA MET A 540 -33.55 -28.98 8.20
C MET A 540 -32.22 -28.31 8.58
N HIS A 541 -31.29 -29.09 9.13
CA HIS A 541 -29.93 -28.64 9.45
C HIS A 541 -28.90 -29.21 8.46
N VAL A 542 -28.04 -28.36 7.89
CA VAL A 542 -26.91 -28.79 7.06
C VAL A 542 -25.78 -29.27 7.98
N ASP A 543 -25.56 -30.59 8.04
CA ASP A 543 -24.49 -31.16 8.83
C ASP A 543 -23.08 -30.77 8.31
N THR A 544 -22.06 -30.92 9.16
CA THR A 544 -20.68 -30.53 8.81
C THR A 544 -20.13 -31.35 7.64
N ALA A 545 -20.57 -32.61 7.50
CA ALA A 545 -20.16 -33.47 6.39
C ALA A 545 -20.70 -32.96 5.05
N THR A 546 -21.97 -32.57 5.00
CA THR A 546 -22.63 -31.99 3.82
C THR A 546 -22.03 -30.63 3.49
N LYS A 547 -21.75 -29.79 4.50
CA LYS A 547 -21.04 -28.51 4.31
C LYS A 547 -19.70 -28.68 3.59
N ASN A 548 -18.88 -29.64 4.03
CA ASN A 548 -17.58 -29.91 3.41
C ASN A 548 -17.73 -30.54 2.01
N ALA A 549 -18.76 -31.36 1.80
CA ALA A 549 -19.06 -31.92 0.48
C ALA A 549 -19.49 -30.83 -0.52
N TRP A 550 -20.32 -29.88 -0.07
CA TRP A 550 -20.70 -28.71 -0.87
C TRP A 550 -19.53 -27.80 -1.16
N GLU A 551 -18.65 -27.54 -0.17
CA GLU A 551 -17.41 -26.79 -0.40
C GLU A 551 -16.56 -27.42 -1.50
N LYS A 552 -16.35 -28.73 -1.45
CA LYS A 552 -15.57 -29.44 -2.46
C LYS A 552 -16.21 -29.36 -3.84
N ALA A 553 -17.50 -29.68 -3.95
CA ALA A 553 -18.22 -29.66 -5.23
C ALA A 553 -18.31 -28.25 -5.82
N TYR A 554 -18.57 -27.23 -4.99
CA TYR A 554 -18.58 -25.84 -5.42
C TYR A 554 -17.22 -25.42 -5.99
N ASN A 555 -16.13 -25.79 -5.30
CA ASN A 555 -14.79 -25.42 -5.74
C ASN A 555 -14.36 -26.17 -7.00
N GLU A 556 -14.81 -27.41 -7.20
CA GLU A 556 -14.59 -28.16 -8.44
C GLU A 556 -15.30 -27.52 -9.65
N GLU A 557 -16.46 -26.91 -9.43
CA GLU A 557 -17.27 -26.34 -10.51
C GLU A 557 -16.91 -24.89 -10.86
N PHE A 558 -16.66 -24.04 -9.85
CA PHE A 558 -16.54 -22.60 -10.06
C PHE A 558 -15.13 -22.05 -9.98
N VAL A 559 -14.17 -22.69 -9.29
CA VAL A 559 -12.83 -22.13 -9.13
C VAL A 559 -12.09 -22.12 -10.46
N GLY A 560 -11.45 -20.99 -10.79
CA GLY A 560 -10.78 -20.80 -12.07
C GLY A 560 -11.67 -20.22 -13.18
N THR A 561 -13.00 -20.18 -12.99
CA THR A 561 -13.91 -19.53 -13.94
C THR A 561 -13.70 -18.01 -13.93
N LYS A 562 -13.68 -17.39 -15.12
CA LYS A 562 -13.60 -15.93 -15.27
C LYS A 562 -14.99 -15.33 -15.02
N GLN A 563 -15.12 -14.48 -14.01
CA GLN A 563 -16.35 -13.76 -13.70
C GLN A 563 -16.13 -12.26 -13.76
N SER A 564 -17.19 -11.44 -13.64
CA SER A 564 -17.08 -9.98 -13.71
C SER A 564 -16.13 -9.37 -12.66
N GLY A 565 -15.88 -10.09 -11.55
CA GLY A 565 -14.90 -9.75 -10.51
C GLY A 565 -13.53 -10.45 -10.63
N GLY A 566 -13.18 -10.97 -11.81
CA GLY A 566 -11.96 -11.72 -12.08
C GLY A 566 -12.09 -13.24 -11.93
N ILE A 567 -10.96 -13.93 -11.88
CA ILE A 567 -10.90 -15.40 -11.74
C ILE A 567 -11.43 -15.80 -10.36
N ARG A 568 -12.43 -16.69 -10.32
CA ARG A 568 -13.09 -17.14 -9.10
C ARG A 568 -12.13 -17.88 -8.17
N LYS A 569 -12.03 -17.42 -6.92
CA LYS A 569 -11.23 -18.02 -5.86
C LYS A 569 -12.01 -19.11 -5.10
N PRO A 570 -11.32 -20.09 -4.48
CA PRO A 570 -11.98 -21.10 -3.66
C PRO A 570 -12.74 -20.46 -2.51
N ARG A 571 -13.95 -20.97 -2.25
CA ARG A 571 -14.79 -20.58 -1.12
C ARG A 571 -14.84 -21.73 -0.12
N ASN A 572 -14.84 -21.38 1.17
CA ASN A 572 -15.00 -22.37 2.23
C ASN A 572 -16.48 -22.60 2.56
N ALA A 573 -16.77 -23.68 3.29
CA ALA A 573 -18.11 -24.00 3.77
C ALA A 573 -18.79 -22.84 4.52
N ALA A 574 -18.02 -22.06 5.29
CA ALA A 574 -18.56 -20.90 6.02
C ALA A 574 -19.09 -19.81 5.06
N ALA A 575 -18.42 -19.56 3.94
CA ALA A 575 -18.87 -18.62 2.92
C ALA A 575 -20.16 -19.09 2.24
N LEU A 576 -20.28 -20.38 1.94
CA LEU A 576 -21.52 -20.97 1.40
C LEU A 576 -22.69 -20.83 2.38
N MET A 577 -22.47 -21.15 3.67
CA MET A 577 -23.52 -20.99 4.69
C MET A 577 -23.90 -19.53 4.92
N THR A 578 -22.94 -18.61 4.80
CA THR A 578 -23.22 -17.17 4.88
C THR A 578 -24.05 -16.71 3.67
N MET A 579 -23.78 -17.25 2.47
CA MET A 579 -24.58 -16.94 1.29
C MET A 579 -25.99 -17.53 1.37
N ARG A 580 -26.13 -18.74 1.93
CA ARG A 580 -27.42 -19.39 2.19
C ARG A 580 -28.36 -18.50 3.00
N SER A 581 -27.85 -17.78 4.01
CA SER A 581 -28.63 -16.83 4.82
C SER A 581 -28.77 -15.43 4.19
N ARG A 582 -28.14 -15.17 3.04
CA ARG A 582 -28.17 -13.88 2.34
C ARG A 582 -28.90 -13.92 1.00
N ASP A 583 -29.21 -15.11 0.50
CA ASP A 583 -30.06 -15.30 -0.68
C ASP A 583 -31.52 -15.33 -0.25
N ALA A 584 -32.32 -14.36 -0.72
CA ALA A 584 -33.73 -14.23 -0.36
C ALA A 584 -34.54 -15.47 -0.77
N ARG A 585 -34.28 -16.04 -1.95
CA ARG A 585 -34.99 -17.22 -2.46
C ARG A 585 -34.79 -18.40 -1.52
N ILE A 586 -33.55 -18.63 -1.08
CA ILE A 586 -33.24 -19.72 -0.14
C ILE A 586 -33.89 -19.47 1.23
N CYS A 587 -33.93 -18.22 1.70
CA CYS A 587 -34.56 -17.88 2.97
C CYS A 587 -36.07 -18.11 2.94
N GLU A 588 -36.73 -17.72 1.85
CA GLU A 588 -38.17 -17.87 1.64
C GLU A 588 -38.56 -19.34 1.43
N ASP A 589 -37.93 -20.03 0.47
CA ASP A 589 -38.31 -21.39 0.05
C ASP A 589 -38.01 -22.44 1.13
N PHE A 590 -36.95 -22.24 1.92
CA PHE A 590 -36.48 -23.22 2.90
C PHE A 590 -36.58 -22.76 4.36
N LEU A 591 -37.30 -21.66 4.62
CA LEU A 591 -37.48 -21.05 5.95
C LEU A 591 -36.16 -20.84 6.70
N VAL A 592 -35.10 -20.49 5.97
CA VAL A 592 -33.78 -20.22 6.56
C VAL A 592 -33.80 -18.85 7.20
N LYS A 593 -33.37 -18.75 8.46
CA LYS A 593 -33.26 -17.46 9.15
C LYS A 593 -32.36 -16.50 8.34
N PRO A 594 -32.89 -15.35 7.89
CA PRO A 594 -32.12 -14.40 7.10
C PRO A 594 -31.04 -13.72 7.94
N ASP A 595 -29.94 -13.31 7.30
CA ASP A 595 -28.94 -12.42 7.88
C ASP A 595 -29.51 -11.00 7.92
N ASP A 596 -30.26 -10.68 8.99
CA ASP A 596 -30.92 -9.39 9.19
C ASP A 596 -29.98 -8.19 8.99
N THR A 597 -28.70 -8.35 9.39
CA THR A 597 -27.69 -7.29 9.25
C THR A 597 -27.35 -7.01 7.79
N TYR A 598 -27.31 -8.06 6.94
CA TYR A 598 -27.06 -7.94 5.52
C TYR A 598 -28.24 -7.28 4.80
N PHE A 599 -29.46 -7.75 5.04
CA PHE A 599 -30.65 -7.20 4.38
C PHE A 599 -30.95 -5.76 4.82
N THR A 600 -30.75 -5.43 6.10
CA THR A 600 -30.90 -4.06 6.60
C THR A 600 -29.88 -3.13 5.94
N ARG A 601 -28.61 -3.55 5.85
CA ARG A 601 -27.56 -2.77 5.16
C ARG A 601 -27.87 -2.60 3.68
N ARG A 602 -28.33 -3.66 3.00
CA ARG A 602 -28.70 -3.61 1.59
C ARG A 602 -29.89 -2.69 1.34
N LYS A 603 -30.89 -2.70 2.22
CA LYS A 603 -32.03 -1.76 2.18
C LYS A 603 -31.55 -0.32 2.34
N HIS A 604 -30.66 -0.06 3.30
CA HIS A 604 -30.08 1.28 3.50
C HIS A 604 -29.26 1.74 2.29
N ASN A 605 -28.45 0.86 1.69
CA ASN A 605 -27.67 1.20 0.49
C ASN A 605 -28.57 1.55 -0.69
N ARG A 606 -29.67 0.80 -0.92
CA ARG A 606 -30.64 1.12 -1.98
C ARG A 606 -31.32 2.46 -1.77
N VAL A 607 -31.65 2.80 -0.52
CA VAL A 607 -32.22 4.12 -0.19
C VAL A 607 -31.20 5.21 -0.50
N ASN A 608 -29.93 5.03 -0.12
CA ASN A 608 -28.87 5.99 -0.41
C ASN A 608 -28.63 6.14 -1.92
N GLU A 609 -28.61 5.03 -2.69
CA GLU A 609 -28.47 5.04 -4.15
C GLU A 609 -29.62 5.80 -4.81
N HIS A 610 -30.87 5.58 -4.36
CA HIS A 610 -32.01 6.35 -4.85
C HIS A 610 -31.93 7.84 -4.47
N MET A 611 -31.42 8.18 -3.28
CA MET A 611 -31.25 9.58 -2.88
C MET A 611 -30.11 10.27 -3.65
N SER A 612 -29.01 9.58 -3.92
CA SER A 612 -27.89 10.16 -4.68
C SER A 612 -28.24 10.47 -6.14
N HIS A 613 -29.22 9.76 -6.72
CA HIS A 613 -29.73 10.06 -8.05
C HIS A 613 -30.76 11.20 -8.08
N HIS A 614 -31.33 11.59 -6.92
CA HIS A 614 -32.40 12.59 -6.87
C HIS A 614 -31.92 14.02 -6.60
N GLU A 615 -30.62 14.24 -6.36
CA GLU A 615 -30.02 15.57 -6.10
C GLU A 615 -29.38 16.25 -7.31
N VAL A 616 -29.48 15.67 -8.52
CA VAL A 616 -29.22 16.43 -9.75
C VAL A 616 -30.50 17.23 -10.06
N GLY A 617 -30.35 18.55 -10.19
CA GLY A 617 -31.41 19.56 -10.11
C GLY A 617 -32.64 19.35 -11.02
N PRO A 618 -33.69 20.18 -10.85
CA PRO A 618 -34.94 20.03 -11.59
C PRO A 618 -34.67 20.13 -13.09
N ASP A 619 -34.70 18.99 -13.76
CA ASP A 619 -34.73 18.89 -15.21
C ASP A 619 -36.05 19.50 -15.71
N PRO A 620 -36.03 20.62 -16.46
CA PRO A 620 -37.25 21.26 -16.95
C PRO A 620 -37.88 20.54 -18.14
N TYR A 621 -37.33 19.41 -18.62
CA TYR A 621 -37.89 18.68 -19.76
C TYR A 621 -38.27 17.25 -19.37
N GLY A 622 -39.58 17.06 -19.20
CA GLY A 622 -40.18 15.80 -18.77
C GLY A 622 -40.01 14.62 -19.74
N GLN A 623 -39.91 13.45 -19.12
CA GLN A 623 -40.47 12.15 -19.52
C GLN A 623 -40.53 11.80 -21.01
N TYR A 624 -39.61 10.93 -21.43
CA TYR A 624 -39.92 9.82 -22.34
C TYR A 624 -39.25 8.53 -21.83
N ASP A 625 -40.07 7.57 -21.37
CA ASP A 625 -39.67 6.18 -21.16
C ASP A 625 -39.57 5.50 -22.54
N PHE A 626 -38.35 5.22 -22.99
CA PHE A 626 -38.11 4.26 -24.06
C PHE A 626 -37.69 2.93 -23.45
N THR A 627 -38.61 1.97 -23.47
CA THR A 627 -38.31 0.55 -23.28
C THR A 627 -37.93 -0.08 -24.62
N ASP A 628 -36.89 -0.93 -24.57
CA ASP A 628 -36.38 -1.84 -25.61
C ASP A 628 -35.50 -1.24 -26.73
N PHE A 629 -34.18 -1.31 -26.52
CA PHE A 629 -33.23 -1.69 -27.57
C PHE A 629 -32.22 -2.68 -26.99
N ALA A 630 -32.37 -3.95 -27.40
CA ALA A 630 -31.36 -4.97 -27.26
C ALA A 630 -30.32 -4.82 -28.40
N ASP A 631 -29.08 -5.12 -28.07
CA ASP A 631 -27.94 -5.38 -28.96
C ASP A 631 -27.37 -4.20 -29.77
N LEU A 632 -26.44 -3.46 -29.14
CA LEU A 632 -25.34 -2.82 -29.85
C LEU A 632 -24.06 -2.88 -28.99
N ASP A 633 -23.09 -3.62 -29.51
CA ASP A 633 -21.80 -3.93 -28.91
C ASP A 633 -20.87 -2.70 -28.99
N LEU A 634 -20.81 -1.96 -27.89
CA LEU A 634 -20.00 -0.76 -27.68
C LEU A 634 -18.47 -1.05 -27.79
N GLU A 635 -18.08 -2.33 -27.71
CA GLU A 635 -16.67 -2.75 -27.80
C GLU A 635 -16.12 -2.72 -29.23
N GLY A 636 -17.00 -2.78 -30.25
CA GLY A 636 -16.64 -2.59 -31.65
C GLY A 636 -16.40 -1.13 -32.04
N TYR A 637 -17.13 -0.20 -31.42
CA TYR A 637 -17.08 1.25 -31.70
C TYR A 637 -15.77 1.90 -31.18
N MET A 638 -15.30 1.45 -30.02
CA MET A 638 -14.11 2.00 -29.35
C MET A 638 -12.78 1.54 -29.96
N ARG A 639 -12.75 0.47 -30.76
CA ARG A 639 -11.51 0.02 -31.43
C ARG A 639 -11.30 0.67 -32.80
N THR A 640 -12.34 1.24 -33.39
CA THR A 640 -12.27 1.91 -34.70
C THR A 640 -11.86 3.38 -34.61
N SER A 641 -12.11 4.09 -33.50
CA SER A 641 -11.72 5.50 -33.37
C SER A 641 -10.22 5.69 -33.21
N THR A 642 -9.54 4.82 -32.46
CA THR A 642 -8.10 4.93 -32.17
C THR A 642 -7.18 4.65 -33.37
N LEU A 643 -7.68 4.09 -34.47
CA LEU A 643 -6.88 3.87 -35.69
C LEU A 643 -7.07 4.97 -36.75
N ILE A 644 -8.12 5.77 -36.63
CA ILE A 644 -8.45 6.85 -37.57
C ILE A 644 -7.60 8.11 -37.27
N GLU A 645 -7.23 8.35 -36.01
CA GLU A 645 -6.48 9.54 -35.60
C GLU A 645 -4.98 9.52 -35.96
N GLN A 646 -4.41 8.37 -36.37
CA GLN A 646 -2.99 8.30 -36.78
C GLN A 646 -2.76 8.55 -38.28
N VAL A 647 -3.81 8.67 -39.09
CA VAL A 647 -3.67 8.88 -40.54
C VAL A 647 -3.99 10.33 -40.96
N ASP A 648 -4.51 11.16 -40.05
CA ASP A 648 -4.95 12.53 -40.36
C ASP A 648 -3.86 13.61 -40.18
N TYR A 649 -2.58 13.22 -40.33
CA TYR A 649 -1.50 14.17 -40.57
C TYR A 649 -1.08 14.06 -42.04
N GLU A 650 -1.45 15.10 -42.81
CA GLU A 650 -1.12 15.37 -44.22
C GLU A 650 -2.17 14.94 -45.27
N LEU A 651 -3.28 15.67 -45.40
CA LEU A 651 -3.62 16.43 -46.63
C LEU A 651 -5.01 17.09 -46.53
N TYR A 652 -5.06 18.41 -46.65
CA TYR A 652 -6.30 19.19 -46.83
C TYR A 652 -6.86 18.99 -48.24
N PHE A 653 -7.95 18.23 -48.40
CA PHE A 653 -8.98 18.46 -49.45
C PHE A 653 -10.26 17.67 -49.11
N THR A 654 -11.36 18.38 -48.83
CA THR A 654 -12.68 17.80 -48.58
C THR A 654 -13.31 17.34 -49.89
N VAL A 655 -13.43 16.03 -50.08
CA VAL A 655 -14.26 15.42 -51.13
C VAL A 655 -15.32 14.56 -50.43
N ASP A 656 -16.60 14.90 -50.60
CA ASP A 656 -17.72 14.09 -50.10
C ASP A 656 -17.84 12.80 -50.92
N LEU A 657 -17.30 11.71 -50.37
CA LEU A 657 -17.55 10.35 -50.85
C LEU A 657 -18.68 9.74 -50.00
N ASN A 658 -19.59 9.01 -50.65
CA ASN A 658 -20.59 8.22 -49.92
C ASN A 658 -19.87 7.24 -48.97
N GLU A 659 -20.27 7.25 -47.70
CA GLU A 659 -19.64 6.60 -46.54
C GLU A 659 -19.21 5.14 -46.81
N ARG A 660 -20.00 4.39 -47.58
CA ARG A 660 -19.70 2.99 -47.92
C ARG A 660 -18.51 2.82 -48.86
N THR A 661 -18.31 3.75 -49.79
CA THR A 661 -17.22 3.72 -50.77
C THR A 661 -15.91 4.11 -50.09
N PHE A 662 -15.94 5.09 -49.19
CA PHE A 662 -14.80 5.52 -48.38
C PHE A 662 -14.30 4.39 -47.45
N TRP A 663 -15.21 3.74 -46.72
CA TRP A 663 -14.89 2.60 -45.85
C TRP A 663 -14.32 1.39 -46.60
N PHE A 664 -14.83 1.11 -47.81
CA PHE A 664 -14.35 0.01 -48.63
C PHE A 664 -12.91 0.24 -49.10
N TRP A 665 -12.61 1.41 -49.65
CA TRP A 665 -11.26 1.73 -50.14
C TRP A 665 -10.24 1.91 -49.01
N GLY A 666 -10.65 2.44 -47.86
CA GLY A 666 -9.80 2.52 -46.67
C GLY A 666 -9.33 1.15 -46.17
N ARG A 667 -10.20 0.13 -46.21
CA ARG A 667 -9.83 -1.25 -45.85
C ARG A 667 -8.91 -1.92 -46.87
N VAL A 668 -9.12 -1.65 -48.16
CA VAL A 668 -8.26 -2.19 -49.24
C VAL A 668 -6.85 -1.60 -49.14
N LEU A 669 -6.73 -0.29 -48.91
CA LEU A 669 -5.44 0.39 -48.74
C LEU A 669 -4.70 -0.03 -47.46
N ALA A 670 -5.41 -0.17 -46.35
CA ALA A 670 -4.82 -0.67 -45.10
C ALA A 670 -4.26 -2.08 -45.24
N ALA A 671 -5.00 -2.99 -45.90
CA ALA A 671 -4.55 -4.35 -46.14
C ALA A 671 -3.32 -4.42 -47.06
N ILE A 672 -3.25 -3.57 -48.09
CA ILE A 672 -2.07 -3.50 -48.99
C ILE A 672 -0.85 -2.95 -48.25
N THR A 673 -1.04 -1.97 -47.35
CA THR A 673 0.05 -1.32 -46.60
C THR A 673 0.60 -2.25 -45.53
N GLU A 674 -0.26 -3.02 -44.85
CA GLU A 674 0.13 -4.05 -43.88
C GLU A 674 0.90 -5.20 -44.56
N LEU A 675 0.56 -5.53 -45.81
CA LEU A 675 1.27 -6.51 -46.65
C LEU A 675 2.73 -6.12 -46.94
N TYR A 676 3.02 -4.82 -47.05
CA TYR A 676 4.34 -4.31 -47.42
C TYR A 676 5.28 -4.15 -46.22
N MET A 677 4.72 -3.93 -45.02
CA MET A 677 5.49 -3.59 -43.80
C MET A 677 5.99 -4.81 -43.01
N THR A 678 5.48 -6.02 -43.26
CA THR A 678 5.83 -7.21 -42.46
C THR A 678 6.42 -8.32 -43.33
N ARG A 679 7.57 -8.88 -42.92
CA ARG A 679 8.15 -10.09 -43.57
C ARG A 679 7.29 -11.30 -43.23
N MET A 680 6.25 -11.56 -44.01
CA MET A 680 5.24 -12.58 -43.70
C MET A 680 5.53 -13.96 -44.31
N THR A 681 4.81 -14.96 -43.78
CA THR A 681 4.87 -16.36 -44.16
C THR A 681 4.00 -16.65 -45.39
N VAL A 682 4.21 -17.80 -46.04
CA VAL A 682 3.47 -18.24 -47.25
C VAL A 682 1.94 -18.25 -47.07
N GLN A 683 1.47 -18.36 -45.83
CA GLN A 683 0.05 -18.49 -45.52
C GLN A 683 -0.68 -17.15 -45.56
N ASP A 684 0.00 -16.07 -45.15
CA ASP A 684 -0.51 -14.71 -45.20
C ASP A 684 -0.58 -14.19 -46.65
N GLN A 685 0.35 -14.64 -47.49
CA GLN A 685 0.37 -14.36 -48.93
C GLN A 685 -0.82 -14.98 -49.68
N ALA A 686 -1.31 -16.14 -49.24
CA ALA A 686 -2.47 -16.80 -49.87
C ALA A 686 -3.78 -16.03 -49.60
N VAL A 687 -3.93 -15.47 -48.40
CA VAL A 687 -5.10 -14.67 -48.01
C VAL A 687 -5.17 -13.36 -48.79
N ALA A 688 -4.02 -12.73 -49.03
CA ALA A 688 -3.91 -11.52 -49.84
C ALA A 688 -4.39 -11.72 -51.29
N MET A 689 -3.97 -12.83 -51.91
CA MET A 689 -4.37 -13.18 -53.28
C MET A 689 -5.85 -13.53 -53.38
N GLU A 690 -6.42 -14.15 -52.35
CA GLU A 690 -7.85 -14.46 -52.28
C GLU A 690 -8.69 -13.17 -52.16
N LEU A 691 -8.20 -12.17 -51.41
CA LEU A 691 -8.81 -10.86 -51.27
C LEU A 691 -8.79 -10.06 -52.59
N LEU A 692 -7.68 -10.05 -53.31
CA LEU A 692 -7.57 -9.35 -54.61
C LEU A 692 -8.45 -9.99 -55.69
N ASN A 693 -8.56 -11.31 -55.71
CA ASN A 693 -9.51 -12.03 -56.57
C ASN A 693 -10.96 -11.69 -56.24
N TRP A 694 -11.28 -11.54 -54.95
CA TRP A 694 -12.63 -11.22 -54.51
C TRP A 694 -13.09 -9.82 -54.94
N VAL A 695 -12.17 -8.86 -55.06
CA VAL A 695 -12.46 -7.50 -55.54
C VAL A 695 -12.51 -7.40 -57.08
N GLY A 696 -12.33 -8.52 -57.80
CA GLY A 696 -12.50 -8.57 -59.25
C GLY A 696 -11.30 -8.05 -60.05
N LEU A 697 -10.11 -8.03 -59.44
CA LEU A 697 -8.85 -7.66 -60.08
C LEU A 697 -7.89 -8.88 -60.18
N PRO A 698 -8.26 -9.94 -60.94
CA PRO A 698 -7.50 -11.19 -60.98
C PRO A 698 -6.19 -11.12 -61.78
N GLU A 699 -5.92 -10.03 -62.50
CA GLU A 699 -4.79 -9.92 -63.44
C GLU A 699 -3.55 -9.21 -62.87
N ILE A 700 -3.59 -8.74 -61.62
CA ILE A 700 -2.46 -8.05 -61.00
C ILE A 700 -1.55 -9.08 -60.31
N ASP A 701 -0.48 -9.51 -60.99
CA ASP A 701 0.57 -10.34 -60.40
C ASP A 701 1.53 -9.46 -59.57
N VAL A 702 1.09 -9.13 -58.35
CA VAL A 702 1.79 -8.26 -57.39
C VAL A 702 3.22 -8.73 -57.09
N MET A 703 3.54 -10.00 -57.36
CA MET A 703 4.87 -10.57 -57.13
C MET A 703 5.94 -10.10 -58.11
N THR A 704 5.55 -9.50 -59.25
CA THR A 704 6.49 -9.06 -60.30
C THR A 704 6.51 -7.56 -60.54
N MET A 705 5.60 -6.83 -59.90
CA MET A 705 5.47 -5.38 -60.07
C MET A 705 6.45 -4.64 -59.16
N SER A 706 7.12 -3.65 -59.74
CA SER A 706 7.88 -2.66 -58.96
C SER A 706 6.95 -1.77 -58.15
N GLU A 707 7.46 -1.17 -57.08
CA GLU A 707 6.71 -0.28 -56.18
C GLU A 707 5.99 0.85 -56.95
N ASP A 708 6.65 1.41 -57.97
CA ASP A 708 6.09 2.45 -58.84
C ASP A 708 4.89 1.95 -59.68
N GLU A 709 4.95 0.71 -60.19
CA GLU A 709 3.87 0.11 -60.99
C GLU A 709 2.64 -0.20 -60.13
N VAL A 710 2.84 -0.56 -58.84
CA VAL A 710 1.73 -0.76 -57.89
C VAL A 710 1.05 0.58 -57.57
N LEU A 711 1.83 1.65 -57.37
CA LEU A 711 1.29 2.98 -57.11
C LEU A 711 0.55 3.55 -58.32
N GLU A 712 1.00 3.27 -59.54
CA GLU A 712 0.32 3.68 -60.77
C GLU A 712 -0.99 2.91 -60.97
N ALA A 713 -1.03 1.60 -60.69
CA ALA A 713 -2.27 0.83 -60.71
C ALA A 713 -3.31 1.33 -59.69
N ILE A 714 -2.88 1.76 -58.50
CA ILE A 714 -3.77 2.36 -57.48
C ILE A 714 -4.38 3.68 -57.99
N ARG A 715 -3.60 4.49 -58.74
CA ARG A 715 -4.09 5.75 -59.34
C ARG A 715 -5.11 5.48 -60.45
N ASP A 716 -4.84 4.51 -61.31
CA ASP A 716 -5.75 4.13 -62.40
C ASP A 716 -7.09 3.60 -61.87
N ILE A 717 -7.06 2.84 -60.77
CA ILE A 717 -8.27 2.35 -60.08
C ILE A 717 -9.08 3.50 -59.48
N ARG A 718 -8.41 4.49 -58.88
CA ARG A 718 -9.06 5.70 -58.33
C ARG A 718 -9.77 6.49 -59.43
N ASP A 719 -9.13 6.64 -60.58
CA ASP A 719 -9.62 7.48 -61.67
C ASP A 719 -10.71 6.78 -62.51
N ALA A 720 -10.84 5.45 -62.42
CA ALA A 720 -11.89 4.67 -63.08
C ALA A 720 -13.25 4.65 -62.32
N ALA A 721 -13.32 5.17 -61.09
CA ALA A 721 -14.55 5.19 -60.30
C ALA A 721 -15.50 6.32 -60.75
N PRO A 722 -16.77 6.03 -61.14
CA PRO A 722 -17.67 7.06 -61.64
C PRO A 722 -18.21 7.92 -60.49
N LEU A 723 -17.87 9.20 -60.49
CA LEU A 723 -18.42 10.22 -59.59
C LEU A 723 -19.50 11.00 -60.33
N GLU A 724 -20.78 10.73 -60.05
CA GLU A 724 -21.87 11.64 -60.43
C GLU A 724 -22.04 12.70 -59.34
N ILE A 725 -21.93 13.97 -59.73
CA ILE A 725 -22.07 15.14 -58.85
C ILE A 725 -23.45 15.74 -59.10
N GLU A 726 -24.40 15.59 -58.17
CA GLU A 726 -25.65 16.37 -58.17
C GLU A 726 -25.41 17.73 -57.51
N ARG A 727 -25.63 18.81 -58.26
CA ARG A 727 -25.64 20.19 -57.74
C ARG A 727 -27.04 20.51 -57.22
N ASN A 728 -27.14 20.84 -55.93
CA ASN A 728 -28.30 21.51 -55.36
C ASN A 728 -27.96 22.99 -55.11
N ASP A 729 -28.56 23.87 -55.90
CA ASP A 729 -28.54 25.32 -55.70
C ASP A 729 -29.65 25.68 -54.69
N VAL A 730 -29.28 26.30 -53.56
CA VAL A 730 -30.21 26.84 -52.56
C VAL A 730 -30.12 28.37 -52.59
N GLU A 731 -31.22 29.01 -53.01
CA GLU A 731 -31.39 30.46 -53.01
C GLU A 731 -31.60 30.97 -51.56
N MET A 732 -30.83 32.00 -51.18
CA MET A 732 -31.05 32.78 -49.96
C MET A 732 -31.92 34.00 -50.29
N GLU A 733 -33.08 34.12 -49.64
CA GLU A 733 -33.90 35.34 -49.64
C GLU A 733 -33.63 36.14 -48.36
N ASP A 734 -33.37 37.44 -48.54
CA ASP A 734 -33.20 38.47 -47.51
C ASP A 734 -34.56 38.89 -46.93
N GLU A 735 -34.67 39.01 -45.60
CA GLU A 735 -35.78 39.73 -44.96
C GLU A 735 -35.31 40.88 -44.05
N ASP A 736 -36.04 41.97 -44.19
CA ASP A 736 -35.76 43.35 -43.80
C ASP A 736 -35.80 43.67 -42.31
N ALA A 737 -35.04 44.72 -41.97
CA ALA A 737 -35.03 45.41 -40.70
C ALA A 737 -36.29 46.28 -40.48
N GLY A 738 -36.91 46.17 -39.30
CA GLY A 738 -37.97 47.06 -38.82
C GLY A 738 -37.75 47.50 -37.38
N SER A 739 -37.44 48.77 -37.21
CA SER A 739 -37.26 49.49 -35.94
C SER A 739 -38.57 49.65 -35.17
N ASP A 740 -38.54 49.58 -33.83
CA ASP A 740 -39.43 50.42 -33.04
C ASP A 740 -38.85 50.81 -31.67
N SER A 741 -38.97 52.10 -31.38
CA SER A 741 -38.46 52.85 -30.24
C SER A 741 -39.45 52.87 -29.08
N ASN A 742 -38.99 52.80 -27.82
CA ASN A 742 -39.70 53.46 -26.73
C ASN A 742 -38.79 53.86 -25.55
N GLU A 743 -38.70 55.16 -25.31
CA GLU A 743 -38.09 55.81 -24.15
C GLU A 743 -39.10 55.93 -22.98
N GLY A 744 -38.60 56.09 -21.75
CA GLY A 744 -39.25 57.01 -20.80
C GLY A 744 -39.47 56.60 -19.34
N THR A 745 -38.42 56.77 -18.53
CA THR A 745 -38.39 57.45 -17.19
C THR A 745 -39.00 56.85 -15.89
N PRO A 746 -38.44 57.23 -14.70
CA PRO A 746 -38.47 56.49 -13.45
C PRO A 746 -39.40 57.10 -12.38
N ARG A 747 -39.58 56.41 -11.23
CA ARG A 747 -40.36 56.92 -10.09
C ARG A 747 -39.65 56.72 -8.74
N ASP A 748 -39.77 57.78 -7.96
CA ASP A 748 -39.11 58.10 -6.69
C ASP A 748 -39.47 57.25 -5.45
N VAL A 749 -38.54 57.30 -4.51
CA VAL A 749 -38.59 56.90 -3.10
C VAL A 749 -39.41 57.92 -2.27
N PRO A 750 -39.99 57.51 -1.12
CA PRO A 750 -40.14 58.45 -0.01
C PRO A 750 -39.60 57.92 1.33
N ASP A 751 -38.99 58.86 2.06
CA ASP A 751 -38.51 58.78 3.44
C ASP A 751 -39.62 59.00 4.49
N GLY A 752 -39.43 58.38 5.66
CA GLY A 752 -39.52 59.07 6.96
C GLY A 752 -40.69 58.74 7.89
N ALA A 753 -40.40 58.10 9.04
CA ALA A 753 -40.60 58.64 10.41
C ALA A 753 -40.48 57.55 11.52
N SER A 754 -39.72 57.85 12.58
CA SER A 754 -39.58 57.11 13.86
C SER A 754 -40.73 57.44 14.86
N PRO A 755 -40.87 56.82 16.08
CA PRO A 755 -39.91 56.99 17.20
C PRO A 755 -39.80 55.89 18.31
N SER A 756 -38.72 56.04 19.10
CA SER A 756 -38.54 55.90 20.57
C SER A 756 -38.38 54.56 21.33
N HIS A 757 -37.26 54.55 22.08
CA HIS A 757 -36.99 54.16 23.49
C HIS A 757 -36.63 52.73 23.91
N GLY A 758 -35.47 52.63 24.58
CA GLY A 758 -35.07 51.57 25.52
C GLY A 758 -33.55 51.47 25.72
N ASP A 759 -33.04 52.11 26.78
CA ASP A 759 -31.67 52.07 27.35
C ASP A 759 -31.20 50.62 27.69
N ALA A 760 -29.94 50.23 27.93
CA ALA A 760 -28.81 50.86 28.63
C ALA A 760 -27.49 50.06 28.42
N ASP A 761 -26.36 50.66 28.86
CA ASP A 761 -25.04 50.12 29.25
C ASP A 761 -23.91 49.89 28.20
N GLU A 762 -23.23 51.03 27.93
CA GLU A 762 -21.79 51.35 27.83
C GLU A 762 -20.70 50.39 28.46
N PRO A 763 -19.35 50.56 28.23
CA PRO A 763 -18.55 50.58 26.98
C PRO A 763 -17.11 49.93 27.20
N PRO A 764 -15.98 50.37 26.58
CA PRO A 764 -15.54 50.17 25.19
C PRO A 764 -14.07 49.65 25.04
N ALA A 765 -13.70 49.42 23.77
CA ALA A 765 -12.32 49.23 23.28
C ALA A 765 -11.41 50.48 23.40
N LYS A 766 -10.08 50.26 23.46
CA LYS A 766 -8.93 51.07 22.97
C LYS A 766 -7.65 50.34 23.44
N ARG A 767 -6.49 50.28 22.76
CA ARG A 767 -5.82 51.23 21.87
C ARG A 767 -4.60 50.53 21.21
N GLN A 768 -4.29 50.91 19.98
CA GLN A 768 -2.95 50.82 19.38
C GLN A 768 -1.97 51.75 20.12
N ARG A 769 -0.69 51.34 20.26
CA ARG A 769 0.48 52.11 19.81
C ARG A 769 1.79 51.33 19.97
N LEU A 770 2.65 51.53 18.97
CA LEU A 770 4.08 51.25 18.91
C LEU A 770 4.86 51.90 20.06
N GLU A 771 5.85 51.16 20.56
CA GLU A 771 7.26 51.56 20.65
C GLU A 771 8.14 50.36 20.27
#